data_AF-A0A9P7BEH8-F1
#
_entry.id   AF-A0A9P7BEH8-F1
#
_cell.length_a   1.000
_cell.length_b   1.000
_cell.length_c   1.000
_cell.angle_alpha   90.00
_cell.angle_beta   90.00
_cell.angle_gamma   90.00
#
_symmetry.space_group_name_H-M   'P 1'
#
loop_
_entity.id
_entity.type
_entity.pdbx_description
1 polymer ?
#
loop_
_entity_poly.entity_id
_entity_poly.type
_entity_poly.pdbx_seq_one_letter_code
_entity_poly.pdbx_strand_id
1 'polypeptide(L)'
;MSDENIRFPSSFQPQKLPEMDPVTRIATVLQNYPSRPAAAAAILSGSHVYSNSSDVPFSRTLLWKTSLLQIDTHRFNELKNSTTHFDLTPLKQHRKIFNDLITNTGIPWHLLPIDSIYYKKINEDSKNSNLNIEDDLSNLRINKNEKIQSKKTKLKSQIIDGLNDPLSSTSSSSSSSSGFDRKHESDLDILLLIIGDVERLFPEHPQMFIESEKDKIQMIEILYRYVKWNNQIRESENLKKIGYVQGMHELCGVIYAVLKVELVDNYKQNNEKKDSSDIEESEDLTDLKKEKKNIKNEKLKDNKNGNELSSNIDEKLNDQIKEFLDSDYFIHDVFSMFKQLMSPIIDKYFTSSGILRESIVFDLKLHLLDPGNSKNPGLATALKDSQIESQLWLTRWFRMLLTRELGLAYSVRIWDGLIAYACVGAMADTVSNGHDISVLLPYVILLLILRIRTVLLKSLVPVLGKEINQNFHNHDDDTEALSLLLHYPFSGNLQSISRATSIDPESDDYDIDIGDIDDDIDDDKPIMMYRKKRGNIDTHLNNHENPFEKAIQIPKMPLAVDLFSDAAHICGLSDTELTNIGPSLINKYSNGDIYQILNSAKKNKQTAPFIDNVLKRTKAWRSSSPSSNSIPTSNQTLQHNNIPSSIDLNRTRLEQKLQKRVQNRLRDRSHSSSASHASTKVIDKTTQSFQ
;
A
#
# COMPACT_ATOMS: atom_id res chain seq x y z
N MET A 1 -5.37 -12.50 -35.85
CA MET A 1 -5.57 -11.33 -34.98
C MET A 1 -4.21 -10.67 -34.85
N SER A 2 -4.08 -9.42 -35.28
CA SER A 2 -2.87 -8.63 -35.10
C SER A 2 -2.80 -8.18 -33.64
N ASP A 3 -1.70 -8.46 -32.94
CA ASP A 3 -1.54 -8.09 -31.53
C ASP A 3 -1.66 -6.57 -31.38
N GLU A 4 -2.72 -6.12 -30.71
CA GLU A 4 -2.81 -4.74 -30.25
C GLU A 4 -1.68 -4.46 -29.26
N ASN A 5 -1.10 -3.26 -29.34
CA ASN A 5 -0.10 -2.80 -28.37
C ASN A 5 -0.75 -2.69 -26.98
N ILE A 6 -0.69 -3.77 -26.19
CA ILE A 6 -1.18 -3.83 -24.80
C ILE A 6 -0.47 -2.74 -24.01
N ARG A 7 -1.14 -1.60 -23.81
CA ARG A 7 -0.61 -0.48 -23.05
C ARG A 7 -0.63 -0.82 -21.58
N PHE A 8 0.51 -1.31 -21.10
CA PHE A 8 0.71 -1.59 -19.68
C PHE A 8 0.29 -0.40 -18.81
N PRO A 9 -0.36 -0.64 -17.67
CA PRO A 9 -0.86 0.44 -16.82
C PRO A 9 0.26 1.39 -16.39
N SER A 10 -0.01 2.70 -16.42
CA SER A 10 0.98 3.74 -16.04
C SER A 10 1.46 3.65 -14.59
N SER A 11 0.84 2.80 -13.77
CA SER A 11 1.27 2.42 -12.43
C SER A 11 2.56 1.60 -12.42
N PHE A 12 2.78 0.76 -13.44
CA PHE A 12 3.96 -0.09 -13.58
C PHE A 12 5.06 0.51 -14.44
N GLN A 13 4.72 1.44 -15.34
CA GLN A 13 5.69 2.07 -16.24
C GLN A 13 6.77 2.86 -15.48
N PRO A 14 8.06 2.78 -15.89
CA PRO A 14 9.12 3.60 -15.34
C PRO A 14 8.88 5.09 -15.64
N GLN A 15 9.40 5.97 -14.78
CA GLN A 15 9.15 7.41 -14.92
C GLN A 15 9.88 8.00 -16.14
N LYS A 16 9.12 8.45 -17.15
CA LYS A 16 9.47 9.47 -18.17
C LYS A 16 10.75 9.35 -19.01
N LEU A 17 11.66 8.41 -18.75
CA LEU A 17 12.78 8.14 -19.65
C LEU A 17 12.27 7.66 -21.02
N PRO A 18 13.01 7.89 -22.11
CA PRO A 18 12.77 7.21 -23.38
C PRO A 18 12.77 5.68 -23.16
N GLU A 19 12.07 4.97 -24.03
CA GLU A 19 11.77 3.54 -23.89
C GLU A 19 13.04 2.68 -24.04
N MET A 20 13.84 2.62 -22.95
CA MET A 20 15.03 1.80 -22.86
C MET A 20 14.65 0.32 -22.81
N ASP A 21 15.21 -0.44 -23.75
CA ASP A 21 15.22 -1.91 -23.74
C ASP A 21 15.56 -2.46 -22.33
N PRO A 22 14.81 -3.47 -21.82
CA PRO A 22 15.03 -4.03 -20.49
C PRO A 22 16.46 -4.55 -20.24
N VAL A 23 17.13 -5.14 -21.24
CA VAL A 23 18.50 -5.66 -21.10
C VAL A 23 19.46 -4.51 -20.84
N THR A 24 19.42 -3.49 -21.69
CA THR A 24 20.20 -2.25 -21.59
C THR A 24 19.94 -1.56 -20.24
N ARG A 25 18.67 -1.48 -19.82
CA ARG A 25 18.25 -0.90 -18.55
C ARG A 25 18.92 -1.60 -17.36
N ILE A 26 18.88 -2.93 -17.31
CA ILE A 26 19.51 -3.73 -16.26
C ILE A 26 21.04 -3.57 -16.28
N ALA A 27 21.67 -3.57 -17.45
CA ALA A 27 23.10 -3.33 -17.58
C ALA A 27 23.51 -1.97 -17.01
N THR A 28 22.78 -0.89 -17.32
CA THR A 28 23.01 0.45 -16.75
C THR A 28 22.82 0.47 -15.23
N VAL A 29 21.81 -0.21 -14.68
CA VAL A 29 21.62 -0.32 -13.23
C VAL A 29 22.84 -1.00 -12.57
N LEU A 30 23.31 -2.12 -13.13
CA LEU A 30 24.46 -2.87 -12.60
C LEU A 30 25.79 -2.14 -12.71
N GLN A 31 25.98 -1.29 -13.72
CA GLN A 31 27.17 -0.44 -13.83
C GLN A 31 27.25 0.57 -12.67
N ASN A 32 26.12 1.11 -12.23
CA ASN A 32 26.03 2.06 -11.12
C ASN A 32 25.96 1.37 -9.75
N TYR A 33 25.25 0.25 -9.67
CA TYR A 33 25.00 -0.53 -8.45
C TYR A 33 25.44 -1.99 -8.66
N PRO A 34 26.74 -2.28 -8.59
CA PRO A 34 27.32 -3.57 -9.02
C PRO A 34 27.02 -4.75 -8.10
N SER A 35 26.40 -4.50 -6.94
CA SER A 35 25.94 -5.54 -6.02
C SER A 35 24.47 -5.36 -5.66
N ARG A 36 23.78 -6.47 -5.48
CA ARG A 36 22.41 -6.54 -4.96
C ARG A 36 22.21 -5.66 -3.69
N PRO A 37 23.07 -5.70 -2.66
CA PRO A 37 22.98 -4.78 -1.52
C PRO A 37 23.18 -3.30 -1.87
N ALA A 38 24.02 -2.96 -2.85
CA ALA A 38 24.19 -1.57 -3.29
C ALA A 38 22.93 -1.03 -3.97
N ALA A 39 22.28 -1.85 -4.82
CA ALA A 39 21.00 -1.50 -5.45
C ALA A 39 19.90 -1.33 -4.39
N ALA A 40 19.81 -2.25 -3.42
CA ALA A 40 18.85 -2.14 -2.32
C ALA A 40 19.11 -0.90 -1.43
N ALA A 41 20.37 -0.60 -1.09
CA ALA A 41 20.73 0.61 -0.36
C ALA A 41 20.42 1.91 -1.14
N ALA A 42 20.55 1.90 -2.47
CA ALA A 42 20.16 3.02 -3.32
C ALA A 42 18.64 3.30 -3.31
N ILE A 43 17.84 2.27 -3.02
CA ILE A 43 16.38 2.38 -2.88
C ILE A 43 16.00 2.95 -1.52
N LEU A 44 16.55 2.38 -0.45
CA LEU A 44 16.30 2.82 0.92
C LEU A 44 16.77 4.25 1.19
N SER A 45 17.87 4.67 0.55
CA SER A 45 18.36 6.06 0.58
C SER A 45 17.59 7.02 -0.34
N GLY A 46 16.74 6.50 -1.24
CA GLY A 46 16.10 7.30 -2.27
C GLY A 46 17.04 7.95 -3.27
N SER A 47 18.31 7.54 -3.35
CA SER A 47 19.28 8.15 -4.27
C SER A 47 18.83 8.05 -5.73
N HIS A 48 18.16 6.95 -6.10
CA HIS A 48 17.50 6.74 -7.41
C HIS A 48 16.26 7.65 -7.67
N VAL A 49 15.77 8.40 -6.68
CA VAL A 49 14.64 9.35 -6.81
C VAL A 49 15.11 10.79 -6.65
N TYR A 50 15.99 11.04 -5.68
CA TYR A 50 16.36 12.39 -5.23
C TYR A 50 17.63 12.94 -5.86
N SER A 51 18.48 12.11 -6.48
CA SER A 51 19.61 12.64 -7.22
C SER A 51 19.11 13.20 -8.56
N ASN A 52 18.96 14.53 -8.61
CA ASN A 52 18.57 15.33 -9.79
C ASN A 52 19.51 15.19 -11.00
N SER A 53 20.47 14.26 -10.95
CA SER A 53 21.50 13.95 -11.93
C SER A 53 21.62 12.45 -12.23
N SER A 54 20.75 11.60 -11.67
CA SER A 54 20.70 10.18 -12.05
C SER A 54 19.79 9.98 -13.26
N ASP A 55 20.40 10.02 -14.45
CA ASP A 55 19.84 9.37 -15.64
C ASP A 55 19.88 7.83 -15.53
N VAL A 56 20.19 7.29 -14.34
CA VAL A 56 20.22 5.85 -14.05
C VAL A 56 18.77 5.35 -14.01
N PRO A 57 18.35 4.48 -14.94
CA PRO A 57 17.00 3.97 -14.94
C PRO A 57 16.77 3.04 -13.74
N PHE A 58 15.51 2.77 -13.42
CA PHE A 58 15.13 1.77 -12.42
C PHE A 58 14.60 0.51 -13.10
N SER A 59 15.10 -0.67 -12.74
CA SER A 59 14.47 -1.96 -13.07
C SER A 59 13.98 -2.63 -11.79
N ARG A 60 12.69 -2.93 -11.77
CA ARG A 60 12.04 -3.57 -10.63
C ARG A 60 12.29 -5.07 -10.61
N THR A 61 12.29 -5.71 -11.79
CA THR A 61 12.60 -7.14 -11.94
C THR A 61 14.00 -7.45 -11.45
N LEU A 62 14.99 -6.60 -11.75
CA LEU A 62 16.35 -6.78 -11.26
C LEU A 62 16.38 -6.80 -9.72
N LEU A 63 15.81 -5.78 -9.07
CA LEU A 63 15.72 -5.73 -7.60
C LEU A 63 15.01 -6.98 -7.06
N TRP A 64 13.78 -7.24 -7.51
CA TRP A 64 12.93 -8.22 -6.87
C TRP A 64 13.46 -9.65 -7.08
N LYS A 65 13.90 -10.01 -8.30
CA LYS A 65 14.53 -11.33 -8.53
C LYS A 65 15.82 -11.45 -7.74
N THR A 66 16.73 -10.47 -7.76
CA THR A 66 18.01 -10.61 -7.04
C THR A 66 17.81 -10.67 -5.53
N SER A 67 16.98 -9.80 -4.95
CA SER A 67 16.67 -9.80 -3.52
C SER A 67 15.97 -11.08 -3.06
N LEU A 68 14.87 -11.50 -3.71
CA LEU A 68 14.06 -12.64 -3.26
C LEU A 68 14.70 -14.01 -3.59
N LEU A 69 15.38 -14.14 -4.74
CA LEU A 69 16.01 -15.39 -5.18
C LEU A 69 17.49 -15.48 -4.75
N GLN A 70 18.00 -14.51 -3.99
CA GLN A 70 19.38 -14.44 -3.49
C GLN A 70 20.43 -14.56 -4.61
N ILE A 71 20.13 -13.97 -5.78
CA ILE A 71 21.06 -13.92 -6.91
C ILE A 71 22.04 -12.78 -6.66
N ASP A 72 23.28 -13.12 -6.36
CA ASP A 72 24.35 -12.15 -6.20
C ASP A 72 25.01 -11.79 -7.53
N THR A 73 25.49 -10.55 -7.60
CA THR A 73 26.28 -10.03 -8.71
C THR A 73 27.70 -9.77 -8.23
N HIS A 74 28.66 -10.41 -8.88
CA HIS A 74 30.06 -10.36 -8.51
C HIS A 74 30.83 -9.50 -9.50
N ARG A 75 31.71 -8.64 -8.97
CA ARG A 75 32.61 -7.80 -9.76
C ARG A 75 34.02 -8.38 -9.69
N PHE A 76 34.41 -9.15 -10.70
CA PHE A 76 35.74 -9.77 -10.73
C PHE A 76 36.77 -8.71 -11.11
N ASN A 77 37.77 -8.48 -10.25
CA ASN A 77 38.66 -7.33 -10.35
C ASN A 77 40.11 -7.75 -10.71
N GLU A 78 40.27 -8.42 -11.85
CA GLU A 78 41.59 -8.76 -12.39
C GLU A 78 42.26 -7.54 -13.03
N LEU A 79 43.02 -6.82 -12.20
CA LEU A 79 44.08 -5.84 -12.48
C LEU A 79 43.83 -4.65 -13.45
N LYS A 80 42.72 -4.58 -14.19
CA LYS A 80 42.30 -3.37 -14.95
C LYS A 80 40.84 -3.37 -15.45
N ASN A 81 40.28 -4.53 -15.79
CA ASN A 81 38.94 -4.61 -16.38
C ASN A 81 37.98 -5.30 -15.40
N SER A 82 37.24 -4.51 -14.62
CA SER A 82 36.28 -5.06 -13.67
C SER A 82 35.03 -5.56 -14.40
N THR A 83 34.82 -6.87 -14.47
CA THR A 83 33.65 -7.45 -15.13
C THR A 83 32.57 -7.79 -14.11
N THR A 84 31.34 -7.34 -14.36
CA THR A 84 30.17 -7.71 -13.56
C THR A 84 29.56 -8.98 -14.15
N HIS A 85 29.28 -9.98 -13.32
CA HIS A 85 28.56 -11.19 -13.71
C HIS A 85 27.49 -11.54 -12.68
N PHE A 86 26.42 -12.17 -13.16
CA PHE A 86 25.42 -12.82 -12.30
C PHE A 86 25.89 -14.23 -11.91
N ASP A 87 25.70 -14.62 -10.65
CA ASP A 87 25.58 -16.03 -10.31
C ASP A 87 24.15 -16.51 -10.56
N LEU A 88 23.90 -17.12 -11.72
CA LEU A 88 22.59 -17.68 -12.08
C LEU A 88 22.33 -19.06 -11.45
N THR A 89 23.21 -19.55 -10.56
CA THR A 89 23.05 -20.86 -9.90
C THR A 89 21.80 -20.92 -9.01
N PRO A 90 21.49 -19.94 -8.13
CA PRO A 90 20.27 -19.94 -7.32
C PRO A 90 19.00 -19.92 -8.18
N LEU A 91 19.01 -19.14 -9.27
CA LEU A 91 17.92 -19.06 -10.24
C LEU A 91 17.64 -20.43 -10.88
N LYS A 92 18.68 -21.14 -11.32
CA LYS A 92 18.57 -22.48 -11.92
C LYS A 92 18.07 -23.53 -10.93
N GLN A 93 18.52 -23.47 -9.68
CA GLN A 93 18.01 -24.33 -8.60
C GLN A 93 16.52 -24.08 -8.33
N HIS A 94 16.10 -22.82 -8.29
CA HIS A 94 14.70 -22.45 -8.10
C HIS A 94 13.81 -22.86 -9.29
N ARG A 95 14.26 -22.65 -10.53
CA ARG A 95 13.59 -23.15 -11.74
C ARG A 95 13.44 -24.68 -11.71
N LYS A 96 14.44 -25.41 -11.24
CA LYS A 96 14.35 -26.87 -11.07
C LYS A 96 13.24 -27.29 -10.10
N ILE A 97 13.11 -26.63 -8.93
CA ILE A 97 12.05 -26.94 -7.95
C ILE A 97 10.66 -26.83 -8.58
N PHE A 98 10.42 -25.82 -9.43
CA PHE A 98 9.12 -25.69 -10.11
C PHE A 98 8.92 -26.75 -11.20
N ASN A 99 9.97 -27.14 -11.94
CA ASN A 99 9.90 -28.28 -12.87
C ASN A 99 9.57 -29.59 -12.15
N ASP A 100 10.21 -29.86 -11.01
CA ASP A 100 9.93 -31.04 -10.18
C ASP A 100 8.48 -31.00 -9.63
N LEU A 101 7.90 -29.80 -9.41
CA LEU A 101 6.47 -29.67 -9.08
C LEU A 101 5.55 -29.84 -10.27
N ILE A 102 5.95 -29.42 -11.48
CA ILE A 102 5.19 -29.64 -12.72
C ILE A 102 4.97 -31.13 -12.95
N THR A 103 6.01 -31.95 -12.78
CA THR A 103 5.95 -33.41 -13.00
C THR A 103 5.23 -34.17 -11.88
N ASN A 104 5.37 -33.76 -10.62
CA ASN A 104 4.87 -34.53 -9.47
C ASN A 104 3.50 -34.06 -8.92
N THR A 105 2.94 -32.95 -9.41
CA THR A 105 1.68 -32.39 -8.88
C THR A 105 0.66 -32.18 -10.00
N GLY A 106 -0.21 -33.16 -10.22
CA GLY A 106 -1.34 -33.00 -11.12
C GLY A 106 -2.33 -31.94 -10.64
N ILE A 107 -2.89 -31.17 -11.59
CA ILE A 107 -3.95 -30.21 -11.33
C ILE A 107 -5.27 -30.82 -11.83
N PRO A 108 -6.32 -30.94 -11.01
CA PRO A 108 -7.54 -31.65 -11.35
C PRO A 108 -8.48 -30.85 -12.28
N TRP A 109 -7.94 -30.29 -13.38
CA TRP A 109 -8.70 -29.56 -14.41
C TRP A 109 -9.88 -30.38 -14.97
N HIS A 110 -9.75 -31.70 -15.00
CA HIS A 110 -10.77 -32.64 -15.48
C HIS A 110 -11.92 -32.89 -14.48
N LEU A 111 -11.79 -32.42 -13.23
CA LEU A 111 -12.86 -32.48 -12.21
C LEU A 111 -13.70 -31.20 -12.17
N LEU A 112 -13.33 -30.17 -12.93
CA LEU A 112 -14.14 -28.96 -13.09
C LEU A 112 -15.42 -29.23 -13.90
N PRO A 113 -16.45 -28.38 -13.79
CA PRO A 113 -17.60 -28.41 -14.68
C PRO A 113 -17.19 -28.29 -16.15
N ILE A 114 -17.84 -29.02 -17.06
CA ILE A 114 -17.47 -29.09 -18.49
C ILE A 114 -17.67 -27.73 -19.20
N ASP A 115 -18.54 -26.89 -18.66
CA ASP A 115 -18.82 -25.51 -19.06
C ASP A 115 -17.81 -24.49 -18.52
N SER A 116 -16.89 -24.89 -17.63
CA SER A 116 -15.80 -24.03 -17.16
C SER A 116 -14.73 -23.84 -18.24
N ILE A 117 -14.32 -22.59 -18.48
CA ILE A 117 -13.23 -22.29 -19.43
C ILE A 117 -11.90 -22.98 -19.06
N TYR A 118 -11.70 -23.32 -17.79
CA TYR A 118 -10.51 -24.01 -17.32
C TYR A 118 -10.60 -25.54 -17.40
N TYR A 119 -11.72 -26.10 -17.87
CA TYR A 119 -11.90 -27.54 -18.03
C TYR A 119 -10.98 -28.09 -19.11
N LYS A 120 -10.02 -28.93 -18.70
CA LYS A 120 -9.17 -29.68 -19.63
C LYS A 120 -9.59 -31.15 -19.59
N LYS A 121 -10.19 -31.62 -20.69
CA LYS A 121 -10.51 -33.04 -20.87
C LYS A 121 -9.23 -33.88 -20.81
N ILE A 122 -9.27 -35.02 -20.14
CA ILE A 122 -8.22 -36.03 -20.26
C ILE A 122 -8.28 -36.59 -21.68
N ASN A 123 -7.33 -36.20 -22.53
CA ASN A 123 -7.22 -36.70 -23.89
C ASN A 123 -6.59 -38.11 -23.88
N GLU A 124 -7.42 -39.14 -23.88
CA GLU A 124 -7.00 -40.55 -23.93
C GLU A 124 -6.13 -40.89 -25.15
N ASP A 125 -6.16 -40.06 -26.18
CA ASP A 125 -5.41 -40.19 -27.44
C ASP A 125 -3.94 -39.73 -27.33
N SER A 126 -3.52 -39.06 -26.25
CA SER A 126 -2.16 -38.52 -26.11
C SER A 126 -1.06 -39.55 -25.80
N LYS A 127 -1.26 -40.82 -26.16
CA LYS A 127 -0.34 -41.96 -25.91
C LYS A 127 1.05 -41.82 -26.56
N ASN A 128 1.23 -40.83 -27.44
CA ASN A 128 2.51 -40.52 -28.10
C ASN A 128 3.22 -39.26 -27.56
N SER A 129 2.63 -38.53 -26.61
CA SER A 129 3.32 -37.44 -25.91
C SER A 129 3.65 -37.87 -24.48
N ASN A 130 4.89 -37.70 -24.04
CA ASN A 130 5.42 -38.13 -22.73
C ASN A 130 4.83 -37.39 -21.50
N LEU A 131 3.63 -36.81 -21.60
CA LEU A 131 2.86 -36.31 -20.46
C LEU A 131 2.16 -37.49 -19.81
N ASN A 132 2.70 -37.93 -18.67
CA ASN A 132 2.32 -39.20 -18.04
C ASN A 132 0.99 -39.06 -17.26
N ILE A 133 -0.14 -39.24 -17.95
CA ILE A 133 -1.49 -39.16 -17.37
C ILE A 133 -1.66 -40.14 -16.18
N GLU A 134 -0.94 -41.26 -16.19
CA GLU A 134 -0.92 -42.24 -15.10
C GLU A 134 -0.31 -41.65 -13.80
N ASP A 135 0.66 -40.74 -13.90
CA ASP A 135 1.24 -40.02 -12.75
C ASP A 135 0.27 -38.96 -12.21
N ASP A 136 -0.42 -38.22 -13.07
CA ASP A 136 -1.44 -37.23 -12.66
C ASP A 136 -2.59 -37.91 -11.90
N LEU A 137 -3.06 -39.06 -12.38
CA LEU A 137 -4.15 -39.83 -11.75
C LEU A 137 -3.72 -40.59 -10.49
N SER A 138 -2.44 -40.94 -10.35
CA SER A 138 -1.93 -41.63 -9.14
C SER A 138 -1.51 -40.66 -8.02
N ASN A 139 -1.08 -39.44 -8.36
CA ASN A 139 -0.79 -38.38 -7.38
C ASN A 139 -2.06 -37.78 -6.77
N LEU A 140 -3.18 -37.78 -7.51
CA LEU A 140 -4.49 -37.48 -6.96
C LEU A 140 -4.92 -38.61 -6.01
N ARG A 141 -4.78 -38.39 -4.70
CA ARG A 141 -5.26 -39.28 -3.61
C ARG A 141 -6.81 -39.30 -3.53
N ILE A 142 -7.48 -39.52 -4.65
CA ILE A 142 -8.93 -39.72 -4.72
C ILE A 142 -9.22 -41.06 -4.05
N ASN A 143 -9.79 -41.00 -2.85
CA ASN A 143 -10.15 -42.16 -2.06
C ASN A 143 -11.31 -42.89 -2.76
N LYS A 144 -11.01 -43.91 -3.57
CA LYS A 144 -11.96 -44.60 -4.50
C LYS A 144 -13.22 -45.19 -3.83
N ASN A 145 -13.30 -45.17 -2.50
CA ASN A 145 -14.47 -45.57 -1.72
C ASN A 145 -15.53 -44.45 -1.57
N GLU A 146 -15.18 -43.17 -1.78
CA GLU A 146 -16.17 -42.11 -1.90
C GLU A 146 -16.83 -42.15 -3.28
N LYS A 147 -17.86 -42.98 -3.42
CA LYS A 147 -18.78 -42.93 -4.56
C LYS A 147 -19.43 -41.55 -4.60
N ILE A 148 -18.89 -40.66 -5.43
CA ILE A 148 -19.50 -39.38 -5.80
C ILE A 148 -20.87 -39.68 -6.41
N GLN A 149 -21.91 -39.62 -5.56
CA GLN A 149 -23.29 -39.65 -6.03
C GLN A 149 -23.57 -38.31 -6.70
N SER A 150 -23.45 -38.28 -8.01
CA SER A 150 -23.94 -37.20 -8.87
C SER A 150 -25.47 -37.12 -8.84
N LYS A 151 -26.02 -36.77 -7.67
CA LYS A 151 -27.43 -36.47 -7.46
C LYS A 151 -27.77 -35.24 -8.28
N LYS A 152 -28.36 -35.47 -9.45
CA LYS A 152 -29.10 -34.45 -10.21
C LYS A 152 -30.10 -33.79 -9.26
N THR A 153 -29.82 -32.53 -8.89
CA THR A 153 -30.68 -31.71 -8.03
C THR A 153 -31.92 -31.26 -8.78
N LYS A 154 -32.87 -32.19 -8.97
CA LYS A 154 -34.27 -31.78 -9.16
C LYS A 154 -34.76 -31.16 -7.86
N LEU A 155 -34.99 -29.86 -7.87
CA LEU A 155 -35.74 -29.14 -6.84
C LEU A 155 -37.12 -29.79 -6.68
N LYS A 156 -37.25 -30.68 -5.69
CA LYS A 156 -38.54 -31.10 -5.15
C LYS A 156 -38.88 -30.15 -4.01
N SER A 157 -40.06 -29.53 -4.07
CA SER A 157 -40.63 -28.84 -2.91
C SER A 157 -40.80 -29.85 -1.77
N GLN A 158 -40.06 -29.66 -0.68
CA GLN A 158 -40.23 -30.45 0.53
C GLN A 158 -41.51 -30.02 1.24
N ILE A 159 -42.47 -30.94 1.34
CA ILE A 159 -43.56 -30.80 2.31
C ILE A 159 -42.92 -31.00 3.69
N ILE A 160 -43.12 -30.02 4.57
CA ILE A 160 -42.58 -30.03 5.93
C ILE A 160 -43.55 -30.84 6.80
N ASP A 161 -43.22 -32.11 7.06
CA ASP A 161 -43.90 -32.88 8.10
C ASP A 161 -43.48 -32.35 9.49
N GLY A 162 -44.40 -31.63 10.13
CA GLY A 162 -44.16 -30.83 11.34
C GLY A 162 -44.06 -31.64 12.65
N LEU A 163 -43.22 -32.67 12.68
CA LEU A 163 -43.08 -33.57 13.84
C LEU A 163 -41.63 -33.90 14.25
N ASN A 164 -40.63 -33.35 13.57
CA ASN A 164 -39.22 -33.50 13.95
C ASN A 164 -38.66 -32.17 14.47
N ASP A 165 -38.44 -32.09 15.78
CA ASP A 165 -37.75 -30.99 16.46
C ASP A 165 -36.27 -30.96 16.03
N PRO A 166 -35.77 -29.87 15.41
CA PRO A 166 -34.38 -29.78 14.95
C PRO A 166 -33.33 -29.72 16.09
N LEU A 167 -33.75 -29.73 17.37
CA LEU A 167 -32.85 -29.69 18.53
C LEU A 167 -32.67 -31.05 19.24
N SER A 168 -33.37 -32.12 18.84
CA SER A 168 -33.43 -33.36 19.64
C SER A 168 -32.35 -34.41 19.35
N SER A 169 -31.34 -34.14 18.52
CA SER A 169 -30.31 -35.12 18.14
C SER A 169 -29.04 -35.05 19.02
N THR A 170 -29.16 -35.42 20.29
CA THR A 170 -28.01 -35.51 21.22
C THR A 170 -27.35 -36.89 21.23
N SER A 171 -26.12 -36.92 20.71
CA SER A 171 -24.94 -37.66 21.24
C SER A 171 -25.01 -39.17 21.52
N SER A 172 -24.31 -39.97 20.71
CA SER A 172 -23.67 -41.21 21.20
C SER A 172 -22.46 -41.72 20.38
N SER A 173 -21.59 -40.88 19.79
CA SER A 173 -20.27 -41.31 19.24
C SER A 173 -19.30 -40.20 18.78
N SER A 174 -18.94 -39.21 19.62
CA SER A 174 -17.80 -38.30 19.32
C SER A 174 -17.30 -37.54 20.56
N SER A 175 -16.69 -38.23 21.52
CA SER A 175 -16.08 -37.61 22.71
C SER A 175 -14.57 -37.41 22.53
N SER A 176 -14.18 -36.38 21.77
CA SER A 176 -12.86 -35.72 21.88
C SER A 176 -12.99 -34.26 21.43
N SER A 177 -12.48 -33.35 22.25
CA SER A 177 -12.55 -31.88 22.14
C SER A 177 -12.58 -31.28 20.72
N SER A 178 -13.67 -30.56 20.43
CA SER A 178 -13.75 -29.15 19.96
C SER A 178 -12.65 -28.51 19.10
N GLY A 179 -11.85 -29.30 18.39
CA GLY A 179 -11.01 -28.83 17.30
C GLY A 179 -11.88 -28.59 16.07
N PHE A 180 -11.65 -27.49 15.36
CA PHE A 180 -12.03 -27.42 13.95
C PHE A 180 -11.18 -28.42 13.16
N ASP A 181 -11.58 -29.70 13.21
CA ASP A 181 -11.22 -30.67 12.17
C ASP A 181 -11.90 -30.19 10.89
N ARG A 182 -11.16 -29.33 10.18
CA ARG A 182 -11.49 -29.01 8.79
C ARG A 182 -11.53 -30.36 8.08
N LYS A 183 -12.72 -30.77 7.64
CA LYS A 183 -12.89 -31.81 6.61
C LYS A 183 -11.80 -31.55 5.59
N HIS A 184 -11.00 -32.56 5.25
CA HIS A 184 -9.91 -32.42 4.30
C HIS A 184 -10.42 -31.65 3.07
N GLU A 185 -10.01 -30.39 2.93
CA GLU A 185 -10.40 -29.52 1.82
C GLU A 185 -10.01 -30.26 0.55
N SER A 186 -10.99 -30.60 -0.30
CA SER A 186 -10.69 -31.43 -1.46
C SER A 186 -9.86 -30.61 -2.45
N ASP A 187 -9.04 -31.30 -3.24
CA ASP A 187 -8.21 -30.65 -4.25
C ASP A 187 -9.04 -29.82 -5.25
N LEU A 188 -10.29 -30.23 -5.47
CA LEU A 188 -11.27 -29.50 -6.26
C LEU A 188 -11.77 -28.23 -5.55
N ASP A 189 -12.06 -28.29 -4.24
CA ASP A 189 -12.48 -27.11 -3.46
C ASP A 189 -11.38 -26.03 -3.45
N ILE A 190 -10.13 -26.45 -3.26
CA ILE A 190 -8.96 -25.57 -3.30
C ILE A 190 -8.82 -24.94 -4.70
N LEU A 191 -8.96 -25.73 -5.77
CA LEU A 191 -8.87 -25.23 -7.14
C LEU A 191 -9.99 -24.24 -7.48
N LEU A 192 -11.24 -24.55 -7.13
CA LEU A 192 -12.41 -23.68 -7.36
C LEU A 192 -12.28 -22.35 -6.60
N LEU A 193 -11.77 -22.39 -5.37
CA LEU A 193 -11.57 -21.19 -4.56
C LEU A 193 -10.43 -20.32 -5.12
N ILE A 194 -9.35 -20.92 -5.64
CA ILE A 194 -8.29 -20.20 -6.37
C ILE A 194 -8.85 -19.55 -7.64
N ILE A 195 -9.66 -20.26 -8.43
CA ILE A 195 -10.28 -19.73 -9.66
C ILE A 195 -11.12 -18.49 -9.35
N GLY A 196 -12.07 -18.58 -8.41
CA GLY A 196 -12.94 -17.46 -8.07
C GLY A 196 -12.22 -16.25 -7.43
N ASP A 197 -11.02 -16.46 -6.89
CA ASP A 197 -10.11 -15.39 -6.43
C ASP A 197 -9.30 -14.77 -7.56
N VAL A 198 -8.85 -15.57 -8.53
CA VAL A 198 -8.10 -15.10 -9.71
C VAL A 198 -8.97 -14.31 -10.68
N GLU A 199 -10.22 -14.73 -10.92
CA GLU A 199 -11.13 -14.06 -11.86
C GLU A 199 -11.52 -12.62 -11.47
N ARG A 200 -11.35 -12.28 -10.19
CA ARG A 200 -11.64 -10.95 -9.62
C ARG A 200 -10.39 -10.16 -9.25
N LEU A 201 -9.22 -10.62 -9.69
CA LEU A 201 -7.95 -9.98 -9.37
C LEU A 201 -7.78 -8.65 -10.13
N PHE A 202 -7.44 -7.60 -9.39
CA PHE A 202 -7.11 -6.25 -9.91
C PHE A 202 -7.99 -5.79 -11.08
N PRO A 203 -9.32 -5.62 -10.88
CA PRO A 203 -10.26 -5.23 -11.93
C PRO A 203 -9.96 -3.86 -12.56
N GLU A 204 -9.10 -3.04 -11.94
CA GLU A 204 -8.52 -1.83 -12.53
C GLU A 204 -7.59 -2.09 -13.73
N HIS A 205 -7.16 -3.35 -13.94
CA HIS A 205 -6.22 -3.78 -14.99
C HIS A 205 -6.74 -4.99 -15.77
N PRO A 206 -7.92 -4.88 -16.43
CA PRO A 206 -8.63 -6.02 -17.00
C PRO A 206 -7.85 -6.73 -18.11
N GLN A 207 -7.11 -6.00 -18.95
CA GLN A 207 -6.23 -6.53 -20.00
C GLN A 207 -5.24 -7.58 -19.50
N MET A 208 -4.73 -7.44 -18.27
CA MET A 208 -3.72 -8.36 -17.71
C MET A 208 -4.34 -9.51 -16.91
N PHE A 209 -5.45 -9.28 -16.21
CA PHE A 209 -5.95 -10.23 -15.21
C PHE A 209 -7.36 -10.78 -15.47
N ILE A 210 -8.18 -10.11 -16.28
CA ILE A 210 -9.57 -10.52 -16.58
C ILE A 210 -9.67 -11.07 -18.01
N GLU A 211 -9.17 -10.33 -18.99
CA GLU A 211 -9.28 -10.63 -20.42
C GLU A 211 -8.31 -11.74 -20.84
N SER A 212 -7.10 -11.76 -20.27
CA SER A 212 -6.05 -12.73 -20.59
C SER A 212 -6.30 -14.09 -19.93
N GLU A 213 -6.94 -15.01 -20.64
CA GLU A 213 -7.16 -16.39 -20.19
C GLU A 213 -5.84 -17.12 -19.87
N LYS A 214 -4.81 -16.92 -20.70
CA LYS A 214 -3.48 -17.49 -20.50
C LYS A 214 -2.88 -17.09 -19.15
N ASP A 215 -2.99 -15.82 -18.77
CA ASP A 215 -2.42 -15.32 -17.52
C ASP A 215 -3.18 -15.84 -16.30
N LYS A 216 -4.52 -15.89 -16.38
CA LYS A 216 -5.37 -16.52 -15.36
C LYS A 216 -4.98 -17.97 -15.13
N ILE A 217 -4.87 -18.77 -16.20
CA ILE A 217 -4.45 -20.18 -16.12
C ILE A 217 -3.08 -20.28 -15.43
N GLN A 218 -2.07 -19.56 -15.91
CA GLN A 218 -0.71 -19.61 -15.33
C GLN A 218 -0.70 -19.28 -13.82
N MET A 219 -1.47 -18.27 -13.41
CA MET A 219 -1.56 -17.85 -12.01
C MET A 219 -2.30 -18.87 -11.13
N ILE A 220 -3.36 -19.50 -11.64
CA ILE A 220 -4.01 -20.64 -10.96
C ILE A 220 -3.02 -21.80 -10.78
N GLU A 221 -2.23 -22.11 -11.83
CA GLU A 221 -1.20 -23.16 -11.77
C GLU A 221 -0.13 -22.86 -10.71
N ILE A 222 0.38 -21.63 -10.65
CA ILE A 222 1.35 -21.18 -9.63
C ILE A 222 0.78 -21.33 -8.21
N LEU A 223 -0.43 -20.79 -7.97
CA LEU A 223 -1.06 -20.77 -6.66
C LEU A 223 -1.40 -22.18 -6.16
N TYR A 224 -1.97 -23.03 -7.02
CA TYR A 224 -2.31 -24.40 -6.66
C TYR A 224 -1.05 -25.23 -6.34
N ARG A 225 -0.02 -25.15 -7.19
CA ARG A 225 1.26 -25.84 -6.97
C ARG A 225 1.95 -25.35 -5.69
N TYR A 226 1.90 -24.04 -5.40
CA TYR A 226 2.44 -23.48 -4.16
C TYR A 226 1.73 -24.03 -2.92
N VAL A 227 0.39 -24.07 -2.91
CA VAL A 227 -0.39 -24.60 -1.78
C VAL A 227 -0.07 -26.08 -1.54
N LYS A 228 0.05 -26.87 -2.60
CA LYS A 228 0.45 -28.28 -2.52
C LYS A 228 1.84 -28.46 -1.95
N TRP A 229 2.84 -27.79 -2.52
CA TRP A 229 4.23 -27.81 -2.08
C TRP A 229 4.39 -27.38 -0.61
N ASN A 230 3.76 -26.27 -0.22
CA ASN A 230 3.81 -25.74 1.14
C ASN A 230 3.15 -26.70 2.14
N ASN A 231 2.00 -27.30 1.80
CA ASN A 231 1.35 -28.28 2.66
C ASN A 231 2.16 -29.58 2.80
N GLN A 232 2.90 -30.01 1.77
CA GLN A 232 3.81 -31.17 1.82
C GLN A 232 5.01 -30.90 2.73
N ILE A 233 5.68 -29.75 2.59
CA ILE A 233 6.82 -29.38 3.44
C ILE A 233 6.38 -29.27 4.89
N ARG A 234 5.28 -28.54 5.17
CA ARG A 234 4.78 -28.39 6.54
C ARG A 234 4.39 -29.73 7.16
N GLU A 235 3.80 -30.65 6.39
CA GLU A 235 3.54 -32.02 6.85
C GLU A 235 4.84 -32.78 7.18
N SER A 236 5.91 -32.64 6.38
CA SER A 236 7.22 -33.23 6.70
C SER A 236 7.89 -32.63 7.94
N GLU A 237 7.60 -31.37 8.25
CA GLU A 237 8.06 -30.65 9.44
C GLU A 237 7.15 -30.85 10.67
N ASN A 238 6.09 -31.66 10.55
CA ASN A 238 5.02 -31.83 11.55
C ASN A 238 4.26 -30.53 11.92
N LEU A 239 4.29 -29.54 11.02
CA LEU A 239 3.54 -28.29 11.13
C LEU A 239 2.13 -28.43 10.54
N LYS A 240 1.19 -27.66 11.08
CA LYS A 240 -0.20 -27.64 10.59
C LYS A 240 -0.25 -27.12 9.16
N LYS A 241 -0.92 -27.87 8.28
CA LYS A 241 -1.29 -27.46 6.91
C LYS A 241 -2.13 -26.19 6.95
N ILE A 242 -1.80 -25.22 6.10
CA ILE A 242 -2.48 -23.92 6.05
C ILE A 242 -3.59 -23.91 4.99
N GLY A 243 -3.39 -24.65 3.88
CA GLY A 243 -4.28 -24.58 2.72
C GLY A 243 -4.03 -23.33 1.87
N TYR A 244 -4.93 -23.06 0.95
CA TYR A 244 -5.01 -21.75 0.30
C TYR A 244 -5.70 -20.76 1.25
N VAL A 245 -5.31 -19.49 1.21
CA VAL A 245 -6.00 -18.42 1.94
C VAL A 245 -6.18 -17.20 1.04
N GLN A 246 -7.39 -16.63 1.05
CA GLN A 246 -7.71 -15.41 0.32
C GLN A 246 -6.70 -14.29 0.60
N GLY A 247 -6.24 -13.65 -0.47
CA GLY A 247 -5.14 -12.65 -0.47
C GLY A 247 -3.85 -13.19 -1.09
N MET A 248 -3.62 -14.52 -1.08
CA MET A 248 -2.46 -15.13 -1.76
C MET A 248 -2.45 -14.83 -3.28
N HIS A 249 -3.63 -14.77 -3.92
CA HIS A 249 -3.75 -14.39 -5.34
C HIS A 249 -3.25 -12.96 -5.62
N GLU A 250 -3.52 -12.00 -4.74
CA GLU A 250 -3.03 -10.63 -4.91
C GLU A 250 -1.52 -10.57 -4.83
N LEU A 251 -0.95 -11.23 -3.82
CA LEU A 251 0.50 -11.24 -3.63
C LEU A 251 1.24 -11.86 -4.83
N CYS A 252 0.71 -12.96 -5.37
CA CYS A 252 1.20 -13.59 -6.59
C CYS A 252 1.01 -12.68 -7.82
N GLY A 253 -0.17 -12.06 -7.94
CA GLY A 253 -0.52 -11.13 -9.01
C GLY A 253 0.39 -9.90 -9.10
N VAL A 254 0.81 -9.33 -7.97
CA VAL A 254 1.77 -8.21 -7.96
C VAL A 254 3.11 -8.64 -8.57
N ILE A 255 3.65 -9.79 -8.15
CA ILE A 255 4.90 -10.33 -8.70
C ILE A 255 4.74 -10.63 -10.19
N TYR A 256 3.62 -11.26 -10.57
CA TYR A 256 3.30 -11.60 -11.95
C TYR A 256 3.30 -10.36 -12.86
N ALA A 257 2.59 -9.29 -12.48
CA ALA A 257 2.58 -8.03 -13.23
C ALA A 257 3.96 -7.37 -13.33
N VAL A 258 4.69 -7.27 -12.20
CA VAL A 258 6.01 -6.64 -12.15
C VAL A 258 6.99 -7.34 -13.09
N LEU A 259 7.02 -8.67 -13.08
CA LEU A 259 7.88 -9.43 -13.98
C LEU A 259 7.42 -9.32 -15.44
N LYS A 260 6.11 -9.45 -15.71
CA LYS A 260 5.58 -9.46 -17.07
C LYS A 260 5.86 -8.16 -17.85
N VAL A 261 5.92 -7.02 -17.16
CA VAL A 261 6.21 -5.69 -17.73
C VAL A 261 7.68 -5.54 -18.19
N GLU A 262 8.62 -6.31 -17.66
CA GLU A 262 10.05 -6.23 -18.01
C GLU A 262 10.58 -7.52 -18.70
N LEU A 263 9.69 -8.40 -19.18
CA LEU A 263 10.09 -9.55 -20.01
C LEU A 263 10.65 -9.13 -21.36
N VAL A 264 11.53 -9.97 -21.92
CA VAL A 264 12.05 -9.83 -23.28
C VAL A 264 11.43 -10.91 -24.16
N ASP A 265 10.62 -10.51 -25.14
CA ASP A 265 10.05 -11.41 -26.15
C ASP A 265 11.15 -11.88 -27.13
N ASN A 266 11.89 -12.92 -26.75
CA ASN A 266 12.98 -13.52 -27.55
C ASN A 266 12.54 -13.87 -29.00
N TYR A 267 11.25 -14.13 -29.22
CA TYR A 267 10.68 -14.47 -30.53
C TYR A 267 10.65 -13.30 -31.53
N LYS A 268 10.49 -12.04 -31.08
CA LYS A 268 10.35 -10.89 -32.01
C LYS A 268 11.68 -10.59 -32.71
N GLN A 269 12.78 -10.53 -31.95
CA GLN A 269 14.11 -10.18 -32.48
C GLN A 269 14.68 -11.20 -33.48
N ASN A 270 14.26 -12.47 -33.42
CA ASN A 270 14.75 -13.51 -34.33
C ASN A 270 14.01 -13.51 -35.68
N ASN A 271 12.74 -13.11 -35.73
CA ASN A 271 11.99 -13.02 -36.98
C ASN A 271 12.38 -11.77 -37.78
N GLU A 272 12.48 -10.60 -37.13
CA GLU A 272 12.90 -9.35 -37.80
C GLU A 272 14.28 -9.44 -38.45
N LYS A 273 15.22 -10.17 -37.80
CA LYS A 273 16.55 -10.42 -38.40
C LYS A 273 16.50 -11.31 -39.63
N LYS A 274 15.59 -12.29 -39.65
CA LYS A 274 15.47 -13.27 -40.74
C LYS A 274 14.86 -12.65 -42.00
N ASP A 275 13.89 -11.76 -41.85
CA ASP A 275 13.31 -11.03 -42.98
C ASP A 275 14.28 -9.97 -43.56
N SER A 276 15.34 -9.61 -42.81
CA SER A 276 16.38 -8.65 -43.26
C SER A 276 17.56 -9.27 -44.01
N SER A 277 17.74 -10.60 -43.98
CA SER A 277 18.90 -11.27 -44.60
C SER A 277 18.67 -11.75 -46.03
N ASP A 278 17.43 -11.79 -46.50
CA ASP A 278 17.02 -12.60 -47.67
C ASP A 278 16.67 -11.75 -48.92
N ILE A 279 17.21 -10.52 -49.04
CA ILE A 279 16.88 -9.55 -50.13
C ILE A 279 18.03 -9.31 -51.14
N GLU A 280 19.27 -9.72 -50.89
CA GLU A 280 20.38 -9.61 -51.86
C GLU A 280 20.82 -10.97 -52.44
N GLU A 281 20.06 -11.53 -53.39
CA GLU A 281 20.64 -12.27 -54.53
C GLU A 281 19.61 -12.51 -55.65
N SER A 282 19.51 -11.56 -56.60
CA SER A 282 18.96 -11.85 -57.94
C SER A 282 19.52 -10.91 -59.01
N GLU A 283 20.83 -10.98 -59.28
CA GLU A 283 21.31 -10.62 -60.61
C GLU A 283 22.49 -11.52 -61.06
N ASP A 284 22.21 -12.19 -62.18
CA ASP A 284 22.98 -13.22 -62.87
C ASP A 284 24.37 -12.72 -63.34
N LEU A 285 25.45 -13.43 -63.00
CA LEU A 285 26.66 -13.44 -63.83
C LEU A 285 27.60 -14.63 -63.57
N THR A 286 27.89 -15.33 -64.67
CA THR A 286 28.74 -16.51 -64.80
C THR A 286 30.23 -16.25 -64.59
N ASP A 287 30.97 -17.33 -64.27
CA ASP A 287 32.42 -17.51 -64.45
C ASP A 287 33.38 -16.55 -63.72
N LEU A 288 34.04 -17.06 -62.66
CA LEU A 288 35.51 -17.27 -62.67
C LEU A 288 36.03 -18.00 -61.42
N LYS A 289 36.27 -19.31 -61.55
CA LYS A 289 37.19 -20.03 -60.64
C LYS A 289 38.64 -19.74 -61.05
N LYS A 290 39.36 -18.88 -60.31
CA LYS A 290 40.80 -19.02 -59.96
C LYS A 290 41.38 -17.80 -59.23
N GLU A 291 42.42 -18.09 -58.43
CA GLU A 291 43.45 -17.15 -57.94
C GLU A 291 43.00 -15.90 -57.14
N LYS A 292 43.18 -15.98 -55.81
CA LYS A 292 44.37 -15.37 -55.19
C LYS A 292 44.63 -15.87 -53.76
N LYS A 293 45.65 -16.71 -53.66
CA LYS A 293 46.42 -16.92 -52.42
C LYS A 293 47.43 -15.77 -52.30
N ASN A 294 47.82 -15.43 -51.07
CA ASN A 294 48.87 -14.46 -50.71
C ASN A 294 48.60 -12.98 -51.05
N ILE A 295 48.20 -12.21 -50.04
CA ILE A 295 49.01 -11.09 -49.52
C ILE A 295 48.97 -11.21 -47.99
N LYS A 296 50.13 -11.14 -47.34
CA LYS A 296 50.26 -11.17 -45.87
C LYS A 296 51.32 -10.15 -45.46
N ASN A 297 50.97 -9.28 -44.51
CA ASN A 297 51.82 -8.26 -43.86
C ASN A 297 52.24 -7.10 -44.81
N GLU A 298 52.23 -5.83 -44.41
CA GLU A 298 52.81 -5.25 -43.20
C GLU A 298 52.19 -3.90 -42.79
N LYS A 299 52.47 -3.47 -41.54
CA LYS A 299 52.33 -2.11 -40.99
C LYS A 299 50.91 -1.50 -40.88
N LEU A 300 50.19 -1.90 -39.83
CA LEU A 300 49.67 -0.93 -38.85
C LEU A 300 49.41 -1.63 -37.49
N LYS A 301 50.49 -1.93 -36.77
CA LYS A 301 50.42 -2.27 -35.34
C LYS A 301 50.72 -1.01 -34.55
N ASP A 302 49.70 -0.46 -33.91
CA ASP A 302 49.67 -0.13 -32.47
C ASP A 302 48.28 0.48 -32.14
N ASN A 303 47.81 0.30 -30.90
CA ASN A 303 46.55 0.84 -30.34
C ASN A 303 45.19 0.35 -30.90
N LYS A 304 45.01 -0.94 -31.24
CA LYS A 304 43.65 -1.52 -31.46
C LYS A 304 43.20 -2.65 -30.53
N ASN A 305 44.09 -3.32 -29.79
CA ASN A 305 43.73 -4.50 -28.97
C ASN A 305 42.92 -4.19 -27.70
N GLY A 306 42.57 -2.92 -27.42
CA GLY A 306 41.80 -2.53 -26.23
C GLY A 306 40.29 -2.70 -26.38
N ASN A 307 39.73 -2.40 -27.57
CA ASN A 307 38.27 -2.31 -27.74
C ASN A 307 37.58 -3.66 -27.91
N GLU A 308 38.18 -4.63 -28.62
CA GLU A 308 37.57 -5.96 -28.84
C GLU A 308 37.35 -6.75 -27.55
N LEU A 309 38.19 -6.53 -26.53
CA LEU A 309 38.00 -7.20 -25.23
C LEU A 309 36.83 -6.59 -24.44
N SER A 310 36.57 -5.28 -24.58
CA SER A 310 35.42 -4.63 -23.93
C SER A 310 34.10 -5.12 -24.52
N SER A 311 33.98 -5.15 -25.85
CA SER A 311 32.75 -5.61 -26.52
C SER A 311 32.36 -7.04 -26.14
N ASN A 312 33.35 -7.94 -26.03
CA ASN A 312 33.11 -9.34 -25.67
C ASN A 312 32.73 -9.55 -24.20
N ILE A 313 33.07 -8.60 -23.32
CA ILE A 313 32.67 -8.61 -21.90
C ILE A 313 31.21 -8.21 -21.79
N ASP A 314 30.81 -7.14 -22.48
CA ASP A 314 29.45 -6.62 -22.47
C ASP A 314 28.46 -7.63 -23.08
N GLU A 315 28.86 -8.35 -24.14
CA GLU A 315 28.07 -9.42 -24.76
C GLU A 315 27.71 -10.55 -23.77
N LYS A 316 28.68 -11.05 -22.99
CA LYS A 316 28.43 -12.10 -21.98
C LYS A 316 27.46 -11.66 -20.89
N LEU A 317 27.57 -10.42 -20.41
CA LEU A 317 26.64 -9.88 -19.42
C LEU A 317 25.24 -9.73 -20.02
N ASN A 318 25.13 -9.26 -21.27
CA ASN A 318 23.85 -9.17 -21.97
C ASN A 318 23.18 -10.54 -22.13
N ASP A 319 23.93 -11.61 -22.43
CA ASP A 319 23.37 -12.96 -22.51
C ASP A 319 22.94 -13.51 -21.14
N GLN A 320 23.66 -13.22 -20.06
CA GLN A 320 23.20 -13.51 -18.70
C GLN A 320 21.91 -12.75 -18.35
N ILE A 321 21.77 -11.49 -18.77
CA ILE A 321 20.55 -10.70 -18.56
C ILE A 321 19.38 -11.27 -19.37
N LYS A 322 19.60 -11.76 -20.61
CA LYS A 322 18.57 -12.46 -21.39
C LYS A 322 18.12 -13.75 -20.71
N GLU A 323 19.04 -14.58 -20.20
CA GLU A 323 18.68 -15.79 -19.42
C GLU A 323 17.90 -15.45 -18.14
N PHE A 324 18.20 -14.30 -17.53
CA PHE A 324 17.51 -13.75 -16.36
C PHE A 324 16.12 -13.17 -16.68
N LEU A 325 15.88 -12.67 -17.90
CA LEU A 325 14.59 -12.13 -18.37
C LEU A 325 13.80 -13.09 -19.27
N ASP A 326 14.25 -14.34 -19.40
CA ASP A 326 13.70 -15.35 -20.30
C ASP A 326 12.20 -15.63 -20.07
N SER A 327 11.41 -15.49 -21.13
CA SER A 327 9.97 -15.76 -21.15
C SER A 327 9.61 -17.20 -20.83
N ASP A 328 10.47 -18.15 -21.19
CA ASP A 328 10.18 -19.59 -21.07
C ASP A 328 10.22 -20.07 -19.60
N TYR A 329 10.92 -19.32 -18.74
CA TYR A 329 11.00 -19.55 -17.29
C TYR A 329 10.19 -18.55 -16.46
N PHE A 330 9.38 -17.70 -17.08
CA PHE A 330 8.62 -16.66 -16.39
C PHE A 330 7.75 -17.21 -15.25
N ILE A 331 7.01 -18.31 -15.49
CA ILE A 331 6.13 -18.95 -14.48
C ILE A 331 6.98 -19.47 -13.30
N HIS A 332 8.11 -20.10 -13.59
CA HIS A 332 9.05 -20.64 -12.59
C HIS A 332 9.61 -19.52 -11.70
N ASP A 333 9.92 -18.38 -12.29
CA ASP A 333 10.49 -17.23 -11.60
C ASP A 333 9.41 -16.54 -10.74
N VAL A 334 8.17 -16.37 -11.24
CA VAL A 334 7.03 -15.88 -10.42
C VAL A 334 6.78 -16.82 -9.24
N PHE A 335 6.68 -18.13 -9.47
CA PHE A 335 6.49 -19.12 -8.40
C PHE A 335 7.61 -19.02 -7.35
N SER A 336 8.87 -18.95 -7.80
CA SER A 336 10.02 -18.94 -6.90
C SER A 336 10.09 -17.66 -6.07
N MET A 337 9.79 -16.50 -6.66
CA MET A 337 9.72 -15.23 -5.94
C MET A 337 8.54 -15.20 -4.96
N PHE A 338 7.37 -15.69 -5.38
CA PHE A 338 6.19 -15.78 -4.51
C PHE A 338 6.46 -16.70 -3.31
N LYS A 339 7.07 -17.86 -3.55
CA LYS A 339 7.52 -18.80 -2.51
C LYS A 339 8.45 -18.15 -1.48
N GLN A 340 9.44 -17.38 -1.94
CA GLN A 340 10.39 -16.68 -1.06
C GLN A 340 9.75 -15.50 -0.33
N LEU A 341 8.87 -14.73 -0.97
CA LEU A 341 8.08 -13.67 -0.34
C LEU A 341 7.17 -14.24 0.78
N MET A 342 6.51 -15.37 0.52
CA MET A 342 5.57 -15.99 1.45
C MET A 342 6.23 -16.59 2.70
N SER A 343 7.46 -17.09 2.58
CA SER A 343 8.18 -17.77 3.67
C SER A 343 8.18 -17.03 5.02
N PRO A 344 8.58 -15.74 5.11
CA PRO A 344 8.54 -14.99 6.38
C PRO A 344 7.12 -14.59 6.85
N ILE A 345 6.16 -14.44 5.93
CA ILE A 345 4.82 -13.89 6.24
C ILE A 345 3.75 -14.94 6.48
N ILE A 346 3.95 -16.19 6.03
CA ILE A 346 2.87 -17.19 6.05
C ILE A 346 2.41 -17.52 7.47
N ASP A 347 3.34 -17.82 8.38
CA ASP A 347 2.98 -18.11 9.77
C ASP A 347 2.54 -16.85 10.52
N LYS A 348 3.12 -15.68 10.21
CA LYS A 348 2.81 -14.39 10.85
C LYS A 348 1.42 -13.85 10.47
N TYR A 349 1.02 -13.89 9.21
CA TYR A 349 -0.18 -13.19 8.73
C TYR A 349 -1.32 -14.12 8.27
N PHE A 350 -1.01 -15.34 7.83
CA PHE A 350 -2.03 -16.26 7.30
C PHE A 350 -2.56 -17.25 8.34
N THR A 351 -1.87 -17.43 9.48
CA THR A 351 -2.41 -18.18 10.64
C THR A 351 -3.19 -17.25 11.58
N SER A 352 -4.26 -17.75 12.20
CA SER A 352 -5.07 -16.98 13.17
C SER A 352 -4.27 -16.59 14.43
N SER A 353 -3.33 -17.43 14.85
CA SER A 353 -2.43 -17.19 15.99
C SER A 353 -1.36 -16.16 15.68
N GLY A 354 -0.79 -16.19 14.48
CA GLY A 354 0.18 -15.21 14.01
C GLY A 354 -0.44 -13.82 13.94
N ILE A 355 -1.57 -13.68 13.24
CA ILE A 355 -2.16 -12.36 13.01
C ILE A 355 -2.63 -11.68 14.29
N LEU A 356 -3.11 -12.46 15.27
CA LEU A 356 -3.41 -11.98 16.62
C LEU A 356 -2.16 -11.48 17.33
N ARG A 357 -1.05 -12.24 17.30
CA ARG A 357 0.23 -11.84 17.90
C ARG A 357 0.76 -10.55 17.28
N GLU A 358 0.78 -10.46 15.95
CA GLU A 358 1.25 -9.27 15.24
C GLU A 358 0.35 -8.05 15.49
N SER A 359 -0.97 -8.24 15.64
CA SER A 359 -1.90 -7.17 16.02
C SER A 359 -1.63 -6.64 17.44
N ILE A 360 -1.34 -7.53 18.41
CA ILE A 360 -0.97 -7.13 19.77
C ILE A 360 0.36 -6.34 19.78
N VAL A 361 1.36 -6.80 19.03
CA VAL A 361 2.66 -6.11 18.90
C VAL A 361 2.46 -4.73 18.25
N PHE A 362 1.63 -4.64 17.22
CA PHE A 362 1.26 -3.38 16.58
C PHE A 362 0.59 -2.41 17.57
N ASP A 363 -0.41 -2.87 18.34
CA ASP A 363 -1.14 -2.01 19.30
C ASP A 363 -0.23 -1.46 20.40
N LEU A 364 0.73 -2.27 20.89
CA LEU A 364 1.75 -1.83 21.85
C LEU A 364 2.63 -0.73 21.24
N LYS A 365 3.10 -0.91 20.00
CA LYS A 365 3.93 0.10 19.31
C LYS A 365 3.14 1.36 18.95
N LEU A 366 1.85 1.25 18.61
CA LEU A 366 0.95 2.39 18.42
C LEU A 366 0.74 3.17 19.72
N HIS A 367 0.55 2.48 20.84
CA HIS A 367 0.41 3.12 22.16
C HIS A 367 1.68 3.84 22.60
N LEU A 368 2.87 3.33 22.24
CA LEU A 368 4.13 4.02 22.51
C LEU A 368 4.30 5.28 21.65
N LEU A 369 3.92 5.25 20.36
CA LEU A 369 4.00 6.42 19.47
C LEU A 369 2.94 7.49 19.77
N ASP A 370 1.76 7.10 20.26
CA ASP A 370 0.66 8.00 20.63
C ASP A 370 0.06 7.59 21.99
N PRO A 371 0.76 7.84 23.11
CA PRO A 371 0.31 7.42 24.44
C PRO A 371 -0.88 8.23 24.96
N GLY A 372 -1.06 9.45 24.44
CA GLY A 372 -2.08 10.39 24.90
C GLY A 372 -1.96 10.77 26.39
N ASN A 373 -3.08 11.14 26.98
CA ASN A 373 -3.24 11.32 28.43
C ASN A 373 -4.72 11.13 28.84
N SER A 374 -5.01 11.16 30.15
CA SER A 374 -6.34 10.90 30.72
C SER A 374 -7.46 11.88 30.30
N LYS A 375 -7.15 12.98 29.62
CA LYS A 375 -8.13 13.90 29.03
C LYS A 375 -8.18 13.85 27.51
N ASN A 376 -7.06 13.52 26.89
CA ASN A 376 -6.83 13.49 25.46
C ASN A 376 -6.27 12.11 25.10
N PRO A 377 -7.12 11.08 24.92
CA PRO A 377 -6.65 9.73 24.63
C PRO A 377 -5.87 9.70 23.30
N GLY A 378 -4.82 8.89 23.28
CA GLY A 378 -4.10 8.55 22.06
C GLY A 378 -4.87 7.48 21.26
N LEU A 379 -4.44 7.26 20.01
CA LEU A 379 -5.22 6.45 19.07
C LEU A 379 -5.42 5.00 19.51
N ALA A 380 -4.40 4.34 20.07
CA ALA A 380 -4.52 2.98 20.59
C ALA A 380 -5.55 2.87 21.72
N THR A 381 -5.58 3.86 22.63
CA THR A 381 -6.58 3.93 23.70
C THR A 381 -7.98 4.17 23.13
N ALA A 382 -8.12 5.12 22.20
CA ALA A 382 -9.40 5.46 21.59
C ALA A 382 -10.02 4.31 20.78
N LEU A 383 -9.20 3.52 20.06
CA LEU A 383 -9.64 2.30 19.38
C LEU A 383 -10.14 1.24 20.36
N LYS A 384 -9.37 0.99 21.44
CA LYS A 384 -9.71 0.03 22.48
C LYS A 384 -11.00 0.40 23.22
N ASP A 385 -11.14 1.67 23.61
CA ASP A 385 -12.34 2.19 24.28
C ASP A 385 -13.58 2.11 23.38
N SER A 386 -13.39 2.18 22.06
CA SER A 386 -14.45 2.01 21.04
C SER A 386 -14.69 0.54 20.65
N GLN A 387 -14.03 -0.43 21.31
CA GLN A 387 -14.11 -1.87 21.00
C GLN A 387 -13.71 -2.26 19.57
N ILE A 388 -12.91 -1.43 18.89
CA ILE A 388 -12.38 -1.74 17.55
C ILE A 388 -11.07 -2.50 17.71
N GLU A 389 -11.16 -3.83 17.68
CA GLU A 389 -9.99 -4.70 17.72
C GLU A 389 -9.13 -4.56 16.45
N SER A 390 -7.83 -4.31 16.62
CA SER A 390 -6.96 -4.03 15.48
C SER A 390 -6.86 -5.19 14.49
N GLN A 391 -7.02 -6.43 14.95
CA GLN A 391 -7.06 -7.63 14.12
C GLN A 391 -8.10 -7.54 12.99
N LEU A 392 -9.25 -6.90 13.21
CA LEU A 392 -10.36 -6.85 12.24
C LEU A 392 -9.96 -6.21 10.90
N TRP A 393 -9.13 -5.16 10.95
CA TRP A 393 -8.64 -4.45 9.77
C TRP A 393 -7.19 -4.80 9.44
N LEU A 394 -6.32 -5.01 10.43
CA LEU A 394 -4.92 -5.42 10.20
C LEU A 394 -4.79 -6.77 9.49
N THR A 395 -5.71 -7.73 9.71
CA THR A 395 -5.71 -9.01 8.98
C THR A 395 -5.67 -8.79 7.46
N ARG A 396 -6.37 -7.76 6.99
CA ARG A 396 -6.44 -7.41 5.58
C ARG A 396 -5.17 -6.69 5.11
N TRP A 397 -4.76 -5.64 5.84
CA TRP A 397 -3.59 -4.82 5.53
C TRP A 397 -2.29 -5.66 5.48
N PHE A 398 -2.12 -6.59 6.43
CA PHE A 398 -0.96 -7.50 6.50
C PHE A 398 -0.99 -8.60 5.42
N ARG A 399 -2.11 -9.32 5.24
CA ARG A 399 -2.17 -10.45 4.29
C ARG A 399 -1.97 -10.06 2.84
N MET A 400 -2.35 -8.84 2.48
CA MET A 400 -2.24 -8.36 1.09
C MET A 400 -1.13 -7.31 0.93
N LEU A 401 -0.26 -7.14 1.93
CA LEU A 401 0.88 -6.20 1.92
C LEU A 401 0.48 -4.83 1.35
N LEU A 402 -0.66 -4.31 1.81
CA LEU A 402 -1.24 -3.00 1.47
C LEU A 402 -1.69 -2.78 0.01
N THR A 403 -1.92 -3.83 -0.80
CA THR A 403 -2.40 -3.70 -2.20
C THR A 403 -3.75 -3.00 -2.30
N ARG A 404 -4.77 -3.47 -1.56
CA ARG A 404 -6.13 -2.91 -1.61
C ARG A 404 -6.23 -1.54 -0.95
N GLU A 405 -5.43 -1.31 0.07
CA GLU A 405 -5.36 -0.04 0.77
C GLU A 405 -4.78 1.02 -0.17
N LEU A 406 -3.50 0.92 -0.53
CA LEU A 406 -2.81 2.04 -1.18
C LEU A 406 -3.02 2.10 -2.70
N GLY A 407 -3.65 1.07 -3.26
CA GLY A 407 -3.74 0.84 -4.70
C GLY A 407 -2.42 0.35 -5.27
N LEU A 408 -2.50 -0.59 -6.22
CA LEU A 408 -1.38 -1.37 -6.74
C LEU A 408 -0.14 -0.51 -7.13
N ALA A 409 -0.37 0.66 -7.74
CA ALA A 409 0.68 1.61 -8.13
C ALA A 409 1.58 2.09 -6.99
N TYR A 410 1.01 2.32 -5.81
CA TYR A 410 1.74 2.79 -4.64
C TYR A 410 2.24 1.60 -3.83
N SER A 411 1.45 0.54 -3.70
CA SER A 411 1.83 -0.70 -3.00
C SER A 411 3.06 -1.35 -3.63
N VAL A 412 3.20 -1.36 -4.96
CA VAL A 412 4.42 -1.82 -5.65
C VAL A 412 5.66 -1.02 -5.22
N ARG A 413 5.55 0.30 -5.00
CA ARG A 413 6.66 1.13 -4.48
C ARG A 413 6.92 0.89 -3.00
N ILE A 414 5.91 0.45 -2.25
CA ILE A 414 6.08 -0.05 -0.89
C ILE A 414 6.85 -1.38 -0.92
N TRP A 415 6.54 -2.27 -1.83
CA TRP A 415 7.26 -3.54 -1.97
C TRP A 415 8.72 -3.35 -2.38
N ASP A 416 9.04 -2.35 -3.23
CA ASP A 416 10.43 -1.98 -3.55
C ASP A 416 11.26 -1.72 -2.28
N GLY A 417 10.71 -0.95 -1.32
CA GLY A 417 11.39 -0.66 -0.06
C GLY A 417 11.41 -1.82 0.93
N LEU A 418 10.33 -2.61 1.04
CA LEU A 418 10.28 -3.80 1.90
C LEU A 418 11.28 -4.87 1.44
N ILE A 419 11.34 -5.14 0.13
CA ILE A 419 12.25 -6.11 -0.47
C ILE A 419 13.69 -5.62 -0.38
N ALA A 420 13.95 -4.34 -0.61
CA ALA A 420 15.27 -3.74 -0.42
C ALA A 420 15.74 -3.82 1.05
N TYR A 421 14.85 -3.56 2.02
CA TYR A 421 15.17 -3.67 3.45
C TYR A 421 15.55 -5.10 3.83
N ALA A 422 14.73 -6.08 3.45
CA ALA A 422 15.03 -7.49 3.68
C ALA A 422 16.37 -7.90 3.05
N CYS A 423 16.66 -7.37 1.86
CA CYS A 423 17.90 -7.63 1.14
C CYS A 423 19.15 -7.06 1.81
N VAL A 424 19.09 -5.84 2.36
CA VAL A 424 20.23 -5.22 3.06
C VAL A 424 20.46 -5.91 4.40
N GLY A 425 19.39 -6.12 5.17
CA GLY A 425 19.51 -6.70 6.51
C GLY A 425 19.90 -8.18 6.52
N ALA A 426 19.63 -8.94 5.45
CA ALA A 426 20.14 -10.31 5.27
C ALA A 426 21.69 -10.40 5.21
N MET A 427 22.39 -9.28 4.98
CA MET A 427 23.86 -9.20 5.02
C MET A 427 24.41 -8.77 6.39
N ALA A 428 23.57 -8.17 7.24
CA ALA A 428 23.93 -7.81 8.61
C ALA A 428 23.76 -9.06 9.49
N ASP A 429 24.83 -9.86 9.57
CA ASP A 429 24.96 -11.21 10.15
C ASP A 429 24.63 -11.28 11.67
N THR A 430 23.38 -10.93 12.00
CA THR A 430 22.85 -10.76 13.34
C THR A 430 22.03 -11.98 13.70
N VAL A 431 22.71 -12.87 14.43
CA VAL A 431 22.41 -14.28 14.77
C VAL A 431 21.05 -14.53 15.48
N SER A 432 20.13 -13.56 15.56
CA SER A 432 18.87 -13.69 16.33
C SER A 432 17.57 -13.17 15.70
N ASN A 433 17.59 -12.30 14.67
CA ASN A 433 16.36 -11.88 13.98
C ASN A 433 16.69 -11.47 12.53
N GLY A 434 16.41 -12.35 11.57
CA GLY A 434 16.57 -12.02 10.16
C GLY A 434 15.68 -10.83 9.77
N HIS A 435 16.29 -9.78 9.22
CA HIS A 435 15.57 -8.67 8.63
C HIS A 435 14.78 -9.17 7.41
N ASP A 436 13.47 -9.35 7.58
CA ASP A 436 12.56 -9.78 6.53
C ASP A 436 11.53 -8.66 6.22
N ILE A 437 10.69 -8.88 5.19
CA ILE A 437 9.65 -7.92 4.78
C ILE A 437 8.59 -7.64 5.87
N SER A 438 8.39 -8.60 6.78
CA SER A 438 7.37 -8.56 7.83
C SER A 438 7.83 -7.79 9.07
N VAL A 439 9.15 -7.63 9.27
CA VAL A 439 9.72 -6.81 10.36
C VAL A 439 9.39 -5.33 10.15
N LEU A 440 9.52 -4.83 8.91
CA LEU A 440 9.34 -3.41 8.61
C LEU A 440 7.87 -3.01 8.37
N LEU A 441 7.04 -3.91 7.87
CA LEU A 441 5.66 -3.63 7.49
C LEU A 441 4.78 -3.04 8.62
N PRO A 442 4.80 -3.54 9.88
CA PRO A 442 4.05 -2.92 10.98
C PRO A 442 4.38 -1.42 11.16
N TYR A 443 5.65 -1.04 10.99
CA TYR A 443 6.09 0.35 11.12
C TYR A 443 5.64 1.23 9.96
N VAL A 444 5.59 0.69 8.74
CA VAL A 444 4.96 1.36 7.58
C VAL A 444 3.48 1.61 7.86
N ILE A 445 2.77 0.61 8.42
CA ILE A 445 1.35 0.74 8.79
C ILE A 445 1.16 1.78 9.89
N LEU A 446 2.01 1.80 10.94
CA LEU A 446 1.95 2.80 12.00
C LEU A 446 1.99 4.23 11.45
N LEU A 447 2.91 4.52 10.52
CA LEU A 447 3.03 5.84 9.89
C LEU A 447 1.83 6.19 9.00
N LEU A 448 1.27 5.22 8.27
CA LEU A 448 0.04 5.40 7.49
C LEU A 448 -1.19 5.65 8.38
N ILE A 449 -1.25 5.03 9.56
CA ILE A 449 -2.30 5.25 10.55
C ILE A 449 -2.13 6.61 11.23
N LEU A 450 -0.90 7.03 11.55
CA LEU A 450 -0.63 8.38 12.05
C LEU A 450 -1.09 9.46 11.05
N ARG A 451 -1.03 9.22 9.74
CA ARG A 451 -1.56 10.13 8.70
C ARG A 451 -3.06 10.40 8.81
N ILE A 452 -3.85 9.42 9.26
CA ILE A 452 -5.31 9.57 9.46
C ILE A 452 -5.72 9.79 10.93
N ARG A 453 -4.75 9.89 11.85
CA ARG A 453 -4.96 10.05 13.30
C ARG A 453 -6.01 11.09 13.65
N THR A 454 -5.93 12.29 13.08
CA THR A 454 -6.87 13.39 13.41
C THR A 454 -8.32 13.06 13.02
N VAL A 455 -8.52 12.40 11.89
CA VAL A 455 -9.86 11.98 11.43
C VAL A 455 -10.38 10.82 12.27
N LEU A 456 -9.52 9.83 12.58
CA LEU A 456 -9.88 8.73 13.47
C LEU A 456 -10.24 9.24 14.87
N LEU A 457 -9.44 10.13 15.47
CA LEU A 457 -9.74 10.70 16.79
C LEU A 457 -11.02 11.55 16.79
N LYS A 458 -11.36 12.25 15.69
CA LYS A 458 -12.67 12.94 15.55
C LYS A 458 -13.84 11.95 15.70
N SER A 459 -13.73 10.78 15.06
CA SER A 459 -14.76 9.72 15.06
C SER A 459 -14.80 8.95 16.39
N LEU A 460 -13.63 8.53 16.90
CA LEU A 460 -13.48 7.69 18.09
C LEU A 460 -13.69 8.42 19.43
N VAL A 461 -13.54 9.75 19.49
CA VAL A 461 -13.60 10.51 20.75
C VAL A 461 -14.79 11.47 20.71
N PRO A 462 -15.98 11.10 21.25
CA PRO A 462 -17.22 11.87 21.08
C PRO A 462 -17.15 13.31 21.59
N VAL A 463 -16.31 13.59 22.60
CA VAL A 463 -16.06 14.95 23.09
C VAL A 463 -15.31 15.79 22.06
N LEU A 464 -14.30 15.21 21.41
CA LEU A 464 -13.52 15.87 20.36
C LEU A 464 -14.38 16.08 19.11
N GLY A 465 -15.14 15.07 18.68
CA GLY A 465 -16.11 15.18 17.58
C GLY A 465 -17.13 16.29 17.81
N LYS A 466 -17.73 16.36 19.01
CA LYS A 466 -18.67 17.44 19.39
C LYS A 466 -18.00 18.81 19.40
N GLU A 467 -16.81 18.96 19.95
CA GLU A 467 -16.11 20.24 19.95
C GLU A 467 -15.69 20.67 18.53
N ILE A 468 -15.35 19.73 17.65
CA ILE A 468 -15.09 20.04 16.23
C ILE A 468 -16.40 20.47 15.55
N ASN A 469 -17.46 19.66 15.58
CA ASN A 469 -18.72 19.97 14.89
C ASN A 469 -19.39 21.26 15.42
N GLN A 470 -19.26 21.58 16.71
CA GLN A 470 -19.73 22.87 17.27
C GLN A 470 -18.96 24.10 16.75
N ASN A 471 -17.73 23.92 16.27
CA ASN A 471 -16.95 24.98 15.63
C ASN A 471 -17.16 25.02 14.10
N PHE A 472 -17.74 23.97 13.50
CA PHE A 472 -17.88 23.78 12.05
C PHE A 472 -19.28 23.27 11.68
N HIS A 473 -20.20 24.18 11.36
CA HIS A 473 -21.61 23.89 11.08
C HIS A 473 -21.91 23.06 9.79
N ASN A 474 -20.90 22.55 9.08
CA ASN A 474 -21.03 22.05 7.70
C ASN A 474 -20.52 20.60 7.47
N HIS A 475 -20.28 19.79 8.51
CA HIS A 475 -19.81 18.40 8.35
C HIS A 475 -20.62 17.39 9.18
N ASP A 476 -21.72 16.91 8.61
CA ASP A 476 -22.59 15.82 9.12
C ASP A 476 -22.07 14.41 8.78
N ASP A 477 -20.84 14.29 8.27
CA ASP A 477 -20.21 12.99 8.00
C ASP A 477 -19.76 12.31 9.31
N ASP A 478 -20.69 11.60 9.94
CA ASP A 478 -20.44 10.62 11.01
C ASP A 478 -19.79 9.34 10.43
N THR A 479 -18.63 9.49 9.79
CA THR A 479 -17.90 8.35 9.23
C THR A 479 -17.34 7.48 10.35
N GLU A 480 -17.83 6.25 10.44
CA GLU A 480 -17.40 5.26 11.42
C GLU A 480 -15.89 4.97 11.31
N ALA A 481 -15.20 4.92 12.45
CA ALA A 481 -13.75 4.71 12.48
C ALA A 481 -13.31 3.35 11.88
N LEU A 482 -14.13 2.30 11.98
CA LEU A 482 -13.83 1.02 11.32
C LEU A 482 -13.96 1.13 9.79
N SER A 483 -14.97 1.84 9.29
CA SER A 483 -15.08 2.20 7.87
C SER A 483 -13.87 3.02 7.40
N LEU A 484 -13.38 3.94 8.25
CA LEU A 484 -12.14 4.68 8.01
C LEU A 484 -10.89 3.78 7.91
N LEU A 485 -10.85 2.64 8.59
CA LEU A 485 -9.73 1.71 8.52
C LEU A 485 -9.88 0.72 7.33
N LEU A 486 -11.11 0.43 6.92
CA LEU A 486 -11.42 -0.50 5.82
C LEU A 486 -11.47 0.16 4.44
N HIS A 487 -11.55 1.49 4.30
CA HIS A 487 -11.61 2.17 3.00
C HIS A 487 -10.49 3.20 2.78
N TYR A 488 -9.39 3.07 3.51
CA TYR A 488 -8.20 3.91 3.35
C TYR A 488 -7.48 3.64 2.01
N PRO A 489 -7.02 4.70 1.27
CA PRO A 489 -7.17 6.11 1.55
C PRO A 489 -8.50 6.67 1.03
N PHE A 490 -9.12 7.52 1.84
CA PHE A 490 -10.32 8.26 1.46
C PHE A 490 -10.00 9.22 0.32
N SER A 491 -10.59 8.94 -0.84
CA SER A 491 -10.79 9.94 -1.86
C SER A 491 -11.90 10.87 -1.36
N GLY A 492 -11.52 12.03 -0.82
CA GLY A 492 -12.40 12.95 -0.07
C GLY A 492 -13.56 13.60 -0.83
N ASN A 493 -13.97 13.06 -1.98
CA ASN A 493 -15.18 13.44 -2.70
C ASN A 493 -16.40 12.64 -2.19
N LEU A 494 -16.64 12.64 -0.87
CA LEU A 494 -17.75 11.88 -0.28
C LEU A 494 -19.15 12.48 -0.58
N GLN A 495 -19.24 13.60 -1.31
CA GLN A 495 -20.49 14.30 -1.63
C GLN A 495 -21.48 13.51 -2.53
N SER A 496 -21.21 12.27 -2.93
CA SER A 496 -22.13 11.51 -3.79
C SER A 496 -22.08 9.98 -3.66
N ILE A 497 -21.78 9.42 -2.48
CA ILE A 497 -21.95 7.95 -2.21
C ILE A 497 -23.29 7.66 -1.49
N SER A 498 -24.17 8.66 -1.40
CA SER A 498 -25.55 8.49 -0.94
C SER A 498 -26.48 8.05 -2.09
N ARG A 499 -26.95 6.79 -2.02
CA ARG A 499 -28.02 6.18 -2.84
C ARG A 499 -27.77 6.06 -4.35
N ALA A 500 -27.32 4.87 -4.76
CA ALA A 500 -27.50 4.31 -6.10
C ALA A 500 -28.17 2.92 -6.04
N THR A 501 -29.22 2.77 -5.21
CA THR A 501 -30.03 1.55 -5.06
C THR A 501 -31.49 1.88 -4.72
N SER A 502 -32.18 2.56 -5.64
CA SER A 502 -33.66 2.63 -5.70
C SER A 502 -34.05 3.00 -7.13
N ILE A 503 -34.09 2.02 -8.03
CA ILE A 503 -34.83 2.15 -9.27
C ILE A 503 -36.21 1.56 -8.96
N ASP A 504 -37.17 2.42 -8.63
CA ASP A 504 -38.59 2.08 -8.70
C ASP A 504 -39.01 2.12 -10.18
N PRO A 505 -39.52 1.03 -10.76
CA PRO A 505 -39.99 1.01 -12.14
C PRO A 505 -41.52 1.16 -12.19
N GLU A 506 -42.05 2.34 -11.87
CA GLU A 506 -43.49 2.63 -12.01
C GLU A 506 -43.77 4.14 -12.18
N SER A 507 -43.94 4.59 -13.42
CA SER A 507 -44.87 5.67 -13.81
C SER A 507 -44.99 5.71 -15.34
N ASP A 508 -46.24 5.78 -15.80
CA ASP A 508 -46.61 5.62 -17.21
C ASP A 508 -46.54 6.91 -18.03
N ASP A 509 -46.76 6.75 -19.35
CA ASP A 509 -47.30 7.73 -20.29
C ASP A 509 -46.66 9.11 -20.40
N TYR A 510 -45.81 9.27 -21.42
CA TYR A 510 -45.96 10.38 -22.38
C TYR A 510 -45.55 9.95 -23.80
N ASP A 511 -46.54 9.84 -24.69
CA ASP A 511 -46.29 9.85 -26.14
C ASP A 511 -45.63 11.17 -26.53
N ILE A 512 -44.46 11.09 -27.19
CA ILE A 512 -43.87 12.22 -27.91
C ILE A 512 -43.63 11.79 -29.36
N ASP A 513 -44.15 12.63 -30.25
CA ASP A 513 -44.29 12.40 -31.68
C ASP A 513 -42.93 12.27 -32.39
N ILE A 514 -42.88 11.42 -33.42
CA ILE A 514 -41.66 11.11 -34.17
C ILE A 514 -41.43 12.20 -35.21
N GLY A 515 -40.44 13.05 -34.97
CA GLY A 515 -39.91 14.00 -35.94
C GLY A 515 -38.60 13.51 -36.52
N ASP A 516 -38.57 13.27 -37.83
CA ASP A 516 -37.39 12.79 -38.57
C ASP A 516 -36.17 13.72 -38.39
N ILE A 517 -35.06 13.15 -37.90
CA ILE A 517 -33.72 13.73 -38.00
C ILE A 517 -32.77 12.61 -38.42
N ASP A 518 -32.41 12.61 -39.70
CA ASP A 518 -31.16 12.02 -40.17
C ASP A 518 -30.00 12.78 -39.50
N ASP A 519 -29.06 12.08 -38.85
CA ASP A 519 -27.64 12.46 -38.78
C ASP A 519 -26.83 11.33 -38.11
N ASP A 520 -25.64 11.11 -38.67
CA ASP A 520 -24.64 10.07 -38.36
C ASP A 520 -24.49 9.66 -36.87
N ILE A 521 -24.70 8.37 -36.58
CA ILE A 521 -24.26 7.74 -35.32
C ILE A 521 -22.94 7.02 -35.59
N ASP A 522 -21.84 7.72 -35.31
CA ASP A 522 -20.53 7.10 -35.09
C ASP A 522 -20.58 6.14 -33.89
N ASP A 523 -19.86 5.03 -34.01
CA ASP A 523 -19.56 4.07 -32.94
C ASP A 523 -18.68 4.70 -31.82
N ASP A 524 -18.32 3.90 -30.82
CA ASP A 524 -17.34 4.20 -29.76
C ASP A 524 -17.71 5.25 -28.69
N LYS A 525 -18.43 4.79 -27.65
CA LYS A 525 -18.37 5.37 -26.30
C LYS A 525 -17.89 4.34 -25.26
N PRO A 526 -16.58 4.20 -25.03
CA PRO A 526 -16.08 3.35 -23.97
C PRO A 526 -16.32 3.96 -22.57
N ILE A 527 -16.85 3.10 -21.71
CA ILE A 527 -16.72 2.98 -20.25
C ILE A 527 -15.91 4.07 -19.53
N MET A 528 -16.52 4.64 -18.49
CA MET A 528 -16.00 5.77 -17.70
C MET A 528 -14.61 5.55 -17.07
N MET A 529 -13.55 6.00 -17.74
CA MET A 529 -12.28 6.27 -17.07
C MET A 529 -12.29 7.62 -16.34
N TYR A 530 -11.62 7.67 -15.18
CA TYR A 530 -11.42 8.88 -14.36
C TYR A 530 -10.60 9.96 -15.09
N ARG A 531 -11.24 10.71 -15.99
CA ARG A 531 -10.64 11.86 -16.66
C ARG A 531 -10.51 13.02 -15.66
N LYS A 532 -9.39 13.04 -14.94
CA LYS A 532 -8.97 14.10 -14.03
C LYS A 532 -9.02 15.45 -14.75
N LYS A 533 -10.13 16.20 -14.59
CA LYS A 533 -10.26 17.56 -15.12
C LYS A 533 -9.08 18.38 -14.62
N ARG A 534 -8.27 18.91 -15.54
CA ARG A 534 -7.35 20.01 -15.24
C ARG A 534 -8.23 21.22 -14.93
N GLY A 535 -8.57 21.40 -13.66
CA GLY A 535 -9.04 22.70 -13.19
C GLY A 535 -7.93 23.71 -13.47
N ASN A 536 -8.30 24.87 -14.03
CA ASN A 536 -7.36 25.98 -14.14
C ASN A 536 -6.85 26.30 -12.73
N ILE A 537 -5.53 26.37 -12.61
CA ILE A 537 -4.87 26.71 -11.35
C ILE A 537 -4.94 28.24 -11.24
N ASP A 538 -6.03 28.73 -10.66
CA ASP A 538 -6.11 30.12 -10.17
C ASP A 538 -5.23 30.25 -8.92
N THR A 539 -3.91 30.23 -9.15
CA THR A 539 -2.92 30.59 -8.14
C THR A 539 -3.08 32.06 -7.74
N HIS A 540 -2.97 32.31 -6.43
CA HIS A 540 -3.04 33.61 -5.76
C HIS A 540 -4.44 34.14 -5.45
N LEU A 541 -5.05 33.58 -4.40
CA LEU A 541 -5.61 34.35 -3.26
C LEU A 541 -6.01 33.39 -2.11
N ASN A 542 -5.03 32.69 -1.51
CA ASN A 542 -5.29 31.88 -0.31
C ASN A 542 -5.57 32.79 0.90
N ASN A 543 -6.85 33.09 1.09
CA ASN A 543 -7.42 33.52 2.36
C ASN A 543 -7.03 32.53 3.48
N HIS A 544 -7.07 33.00 4.73
CA HIS A 544 -6.70 32.22 5.91
C HIS A 544 -7.53 30.93 6.05
N GLU A 545 -7.05 29.82 5.50
CA GLU A 545 -7.59 28.48 5.78
C GLU A 545 -7.61 28.24 7.29
N ASN A 546 -8.73 27.74 7.79
CA ASN A 546 -8.90 27.55 9.22
C ASN A 546 -7.93 26.43 9.69
N PRO A 547 -7.11 26.65 10.74
CA PRO A 547 -6.12 25.65 11.16
C PRO A 547 -6.73 24.28 11.52
N PHE A 548 -8.02 24.22 11.88
CA PHE A 548 -8.73 22.95 12.06
C PHE A 548 -9.12 22.26 10.75
N GLU A 549 -9.58 22.99 9.74
CA GLU A 549 -9.89 22.41 8.41
C GLU A 549 -8.63 21.76 7.85
N LYS A 550 -7.49 22.44 7.95
CA LYS A 550 -6.18 21.89 7.61
C LYS A 550 -5.79 20.66 8.43
N ALA A 551 -6.13 20.60 9.72
CA ALA A 551 -5.84 19.45 10.57
C ALA A 551 -6.72 18.22 10.27
N ILE A 552 -7.98 18.45 9.87
CA ILE A 552 -8.95 17.40 9.52
C ILE A 552 -8.73 16.90 8.10
N GLN A 553 -8.23 17.74 7.18
CA GLN A 553 -7.78 17.30 5.87
C GLN A 553 -6.66 16.25 6.01
N ILE A 554 -6.93 15.04 5.53
CA ILE A 554 -5.93 13.96 5.45
C ILE A 554 -4.75 14.48 4.62
N PRO A 555 -3.51 14.50 5.15
CA PRO A 555 -2.35 15.01 4.42
C PRO A 555 -2.13 14.24 3.11
N LYS A 556 -1.38 14.81 2.17
CA LYS A 556 -1.04 14.08 0.93
C LYS A 556 -0.28 12.79 1.27
N MET A 557 -0.42 11.76 0.44
CA MET A 557 0.37 10.53 0.62
C MET A 557 1.87 10.91 0.57
N PRO A 558 2.70 10.46 1.53
CA PRO A 558 4.14 10.70 1.50
C PRO A 558 4.78 10.05 0.26
N LEU A 559 6.05 10.35 0.01
CA LEU A 559 6.84 9.53 -0.89
C LEU A 559 7.18 8.22 -0.19
N ALA A 560 7.16 7.11 -0.93
CA ALA A 560 7.46 5.78 -0.38
C ALA A 560 8.82 5.74 0.31
N VAL A 561 9.83 6.40 -0.26
CA VAL A 561 11.19 6.54 0.33
C VAL A 561 11.14 7.18 1.72
N ASP A 562 10.44 8.31 1.88
CA ASP A 562 10.37 9.02 3.17
C ASP A 562 9.69 8.16 4.23
N LEU A 563 8.63 7.45 3.82
CA LEU A 563 7.89 6.51 4.66
C LEU A 563 8.80 5.34 5.09
N PHE A 564 9.67 4.84 4.22
CA PHE A 564 10.66 3.80 4.58
C PHE A 564 11.80 4.29 5.45
N SER A 565 12.32 5.49 5.19
CA SER A 565 13.38 6.08 6.00
C SER A 565 12.90 6.25 7.44
N ASP A 566 11.70 6.79 7.63
CA ASP A 566 11.06 6.90 8.94
C ASP A 566 10.75 5.51 9.54
N ALA A 567 10.16 4.58 8.77
CA ALA A 567 9.79 3.25 9.25
C ALA A 567 11.01 2.44 9.71
N ALA A 568 12.11 2.48 8.94
CA ALA A 568 13.36 1.78 9.27
C ALA A 568 14.03 2.42 10.49
N HIS A 569 13.97 3.74 10.62
CA HIS A 569 14.41 4.45 11.82
C HIS A 569 13.64 3.98 13.06
N ILE A 570 12.30 4.05 13.06
CA ILE A 570 11.50 3.63 14.23
C ILE A 570 11.56 2.13 14.52
N CYS A 571 11.80 1.29 13.51
CA CYS A 571 11.99 -0.16 13.69
C CYS A 571 13.19 -0.51 14.59
N GLY A 572 14.23 0.35 14.60
CA GLY A 572 15.43 0.17 15.43
C GLY A 572 15.37 0.81 16.82
N LEU A 573 14.29 1.53 17.17
CA LEU A 573 14.19 2.28 18.42
C LEU A 573 13.66 1.43 19.58
N SER A 574 14.17 1.72 20.78
CA SER A 574 13.60 1.23 22.04
C SER A 574 12.25 1.90 22.36
N ASP A 575 11.48 1.32 23.27
CA ASP A 575 10.13 1.80 23.61
C ASP A 575 10.13 3.23 24.20
N THR A 576 11.20 3.62 24.90
CA THR A 576 11.37 5.00 25.41
C THR A 576 11.69 5.98 24.29
N GLU A 577 12.52 5.59 23.32
CA GLU A 577 12.82 6.40 22.13
C GLU A 577 11.62 6.54 21.21
N LEU A 578 10.80 5.49 21.04
CA LEU A 578 9.50 5.54 20.36
C LEU A 578 8.55 6.55 21.03
N THR A 579 8.48 6.54 22.36
CA THR A 579 7.68 7.50 23.13
C THR A 579 8.15 8.94 22.92
N ASN A 580 9.46 9.15 22.82
CA ASN A 580 10.05 10.48 22.61
C ASN A 580 9.87 10.99 21.17
N ILE A 581 9.93 10.12 20.15
CA ILE A 581 9.80 10.52 18.74
C ILE A 581 8.34 10.65 18.28
N GLY A 582 7.40 9.97 18.95
CA GLY A 582 5.96 9.97 18.65
C GLY A 582 5.37 11.35 18.34
N PRO A 583 5.53 12.37 19.21
CA PRO A 583 5.04 13.73 18.95
C PRO A 583 5.60 14.39 17.68
N SER A 584 6.85 14.09 17.31
CA SER A 584 7.48 14.60 16.09
C SER A 584 6.86 13.95 14.85
N LEU A 585 6.63 12.63 14.89
CA LEU A 585 5.97 11.90 13.81
C LEU A 585 4.50 12.29 13.65
N ILE A 586 3.77 12.47 14.76
CA ILE A 586 2.41 13.01 14.74
C ILE A 586 2.40 14.38 14.02
N ASN A 587 3.34 15.27 14.35
CA ASN A 587 3.43 16.57 13.68
C ASN A 587 3.80 16.45 12.18
N LYS A 588 4.70 15.53 11.81
CA LYS A 588 5.10 15.25 10.41
C LYS A 588 3.96 14.66 9.58
N TYR A 589 3.18 13.73 10.13
CA TYR A 589 2.21 12.92 9.39
C TYR A 589 0.76 13.37 9.49
N SER A 590 0.32 14.08 10.55
CA SER A 590 -1.10 14.36 10.83
C SER A 590 -1.55 15.83 10.70
N ASN A 591 -0.76 16.68 10.02
CA ASN A 591 -0.94 18.14 9.96
C ASN A 591 -0.91 18.85 11.34
N GLY A 592 -0.31 18.21 12.35
CA GLY A 592 -0.20 18.72 13.72
C GLY A 592 -1.18 18.06 14.69
N ASP A 593 -0.91 18.17 15.99
CA ASP A 593 -1.76 17.54 17.02
C ASP A 593 -3.07 18.31 17.23
N ILE A 594 -4.19 17.67 16.87
CA ILE A 594 -5.54 18.23 16.97
C ILE A 594 -5.87 18.80 18.36
N TYR A 595 -5.37 18.18 19.43
CA TYR A 595 -5.59 18.66 20.79
C TYR A 595 -4.87 20.00 21.08
N GLN A 596 -3.71 20.25 20.47
CA GLN A 596 -2.97 21.51 20.62
C GLN A 596 -3.65 22.64 19.84
N ILE A 597 -4.18 22.34 18.65
CA ILE A 597 -4.95 23.27 17.82
C ILE A 597 -6.23 23.68 18.56
N LEU A 598 -6.94 22.71 19.12
CA LEU A 598 -8.15 22.89 19.93
C LEU A 598 -7.90 23.78 21.17
N ASN A 599 -6.83 23.49 21.92
CA ASN A 599 -6.43 24.30 23.07
C ASN A 599 -6.05 25.73 22.68
N SER A 600 -5.41 25.93 21.53
CA SER A 600 -5.03 27.25 21.03
C SER A 600 -6.26 28.07 20.63
N ALA A 601 -7.24 27.46 19.96
CA ALA A 601 -8.51 28.10 19.65
C ALA A 601 -9.31 28.48 20.90
N LYS A 602 -9.34 27.61 21.93
CA LYS A 602 -9.97 27.92 23.22
C LYS A 602 -9.34 29.14 23.90
N LYS A 603 -8.00 29.28 23.87
CA LYS A 603 -7.29 30.46 24.38
C LYS A 603 -7.67 31.74 23.61
N ASN A 604 -7.71 31.68 22.28
CA ASN A 604 -8.12 32.82 21.44
C ASN A 604 -9.59 33.23 21.66
N LYS A 605 -10.48 32.27 21.91
CA LYS A 605 -11.89 32.55 22.29
C LYS A 605 -12.04 33.19 23.67
N GLN A 606 -11.07 33.08 24.58
CA GLN A 606 -11.12 33.73 25.90
C GLN A 606 -10.64 35.18 25.89
N THR A 607 -9.72 35.55 24.99
CA THR A 607 -9.16 36.92 24.94
C THR A 607 -10.05 37.89 24.15
N ALA A 608 -10.71 37.43 23.09
CA ALA A 608 -11.55 38.26 22.23
C ALA A 608 -12.81 38.90 22.91
N PRO A 609 -13.69 38.15 23.62
CA PRO A 609 -15.03 38.65 23.94
C PRO A 609 -15.08 39.73 25.02
N PHE A 610 -14.03 39.89 25.84
CA PHE A 610 -13.98 40.99 26.82
C PHE A 610 -13.47 42.28 26.17
N ILE A 611 -12.29 42.23 25.53
CA ILE A 611 -11.64 43.43 24.98
C ILE A 611 -12.44 44.01 23.81
N ASP A 612 -12.98 43.17 22.93
CA ASP A 612 -13.68 43.65 21.74
C ASP A 612 -15.05 44.26 22.07
N ASN A 613 -15.75 43.73 23.09
CA ASN A 613 -16.98 44.35 23.61
C ASN A 613 -16.71 45.67 24.39
N VAL A 614 -15.57 45.79 25.07
CA VAL A 614 -15.15 47.03 25.73
C VAL A 614 -14.71 48.09 24.71
N LEU A 615 -13.99 47.70 23.66
CA LEU A 615 -13.58 48.61 22.57
C LEU A 615 -14.75 49.04 21.67
N LYS A 616 -15.70 48.14 21.36
CA LYS A 616 -16.93 48.49 20.63
C LYS A 616 -17.82 49.43 21.45
N ARG A 617 -17.96 49.23 22.77
CA ARG A 617 -18.71 50.16 23.65
C ARG A 617 -18.06 51.52 23.82
N THR A 618 -16.73 51.62 23.77
CA THR A 618 -16.01 52.91 23.90
C THR A 618 -15.97 53.71 22.60
N LYS A 619 -16.02 53.08 21.41
CA LYS A 619 -16.15 53.78 20.12
C LYS A 619 -17.51 54.46 19.93
N ALA A 620 -18.57 53.98 20.59
CA ALA A 620 -19.90 54.59 20.56
C ALA A 620 -19.98 56.00 21.20
N TRP A 621 -18.92 56.46 21.89
CA TRP A 621 -18.86 57.76 22.56
C TRP A 621 -18.11 58.84 21.77
N ARG A 622 -17.72 58.59 20.51
CA ARG A 622 -17.05 59.57 19.64
C ARG A 622 -17.70 59.66 18.25
N SER A 623 -18.93 60.17 18.17
CA SER A 623 -19.52 60.64 16.90
C SER A 623 -20.69 61.61 17.11
N SER A 624 -20.38 62.85 17.50
CA SER A 624 -21.30 63.99 17.36
C SER A 624 -20.52 65.31 17.27
N SER A 625 -19.87 65.55 16.13
CA SER A 625 -19.38 66.86 15.72
C SER A 625 -19.75 67.07 14.24
N PRO A 626 -20.40 68.19 13.88
CA PRO A 626 -20.86 68.42 12.51
C PRO A 626 -19.76 68.99 11.60
N SER A 627 -20.02 68.93 10.30
CA SER A 627 -19.18 69.44 9.22
C SER A 627 -19.12 70.97 9.14
N SER A 628 -17.95 71.53 8.83
CA SER A 628 -17.83 72.81 8.11
C SER A 628 -16.49 72.93 7.39
N ASN A 629 -16.52 73.39 6.14
CA ASN A 629 -15.34 73.64 5.30
C ASN A 629 -14.58 74.93 5.67
N SER A 630 -13.39 75.07 5.09
CA SER A 630 -12.65 76.30 4.70
C SER A 630 -11.33 76.63 5.41
N ILE A 631 -10.47 77.26 4.61
CA ILE A 631 -9.04 77.65 4.70
C ILE A 631 -8.98 79.00 3.92
N PRO A 632 -8.06 79.99 4.13
CA PRO A 632 -6.78 79.98 4.86
C PRO A 632 -6.49 81.20 5.81
N THR A 633 -5.26 81.19 6.35
CA THR A 633 -4.29 82.31 6.50
C THR A 633 -4.08 83.10 7.82
N SER A 634 -2.79 83.11 8.20
CA SER A 634 -1.98 84.15 8.88
C SER A 634 -2.14 84.50 10.37
N ASN A 635 -1.03 84.31 11.09
CA ASN A 635 -0.42 85.15 12.14
C ASN A 635 -1.33 85.83 13.19
N GLN A 636 -1.22 85.43 14.46
CA GLN A 636 -0.42 86.17 15.47
C GLN A 636 -0.40 85.49 16.85
N THR A 637 0.60 85.88 17.64
CA THR A 637 0.78 85.56 19.07
C THR A 637 -0.34 86.07 19.96
N LEU A 638 -0.73 85.32 21.00
CA LEU A 638 -0.68 85.77 22.41
C LEU A 638 -1.08 84.67 23.42
N GLN A 639 -0.71 84.88 24.68
CA GLN A 639 -0.94 83.99 25.81
C GLN A 639 -2.41 84.02 26.29
N HIS A 640 -2.93 82.92 26.82
CA HIS A 640 -3.79 83.00 28.02
C HIS A 640 -3.92 81.65 28.77
N ASN A 641 -4.00 81.73 30.10
CA ASN A 641 -4.17 80.60 31.00
C ASN A 641 -5.55 79.95 30.87
N ASN A 642 -5.61 78.61 30.85
CA ASN A 642 -6.87 77.86 31.01
C ASN A 642 -6.91 77.10 32.34
N ILE A 643 -7.95 77.38 33.11
CA ILE A 643 -8.27 76.76 34.40
C ILE A 643 -8.90 75.37 34.12
N PRO A 644 -8.51 74.29 34.83
CA PRO A 644 -9.10 72.98 34.62
C PRO A 644 -10.57 72.96 35.03
N SER A 645 -11.44 72.53 34.12
CA SER A 645 -12.87 72.44 34.37
C SER A 645 -13.21 71.44 35.48
N SER A 646 -14.29 71.69 36.24
CA SER A 646 -14.70 70.88 37.40
C SER A 646 -15.04 69.41 37.08
N ILE A 647 -15.15 69.07 35.80
CA ILE A 647 -15.47 67.73 35.30
C ILE A 647 -14.27 66.79 35.49
N ASP A 648 -13.03 67.25 35.27
CA ASP A 648 -11.84 66.39 35.44
C ASP A 648 -11.55 66.05 36.90
N LEU A 649 -11.83 66.96 37.84
CA LEU A 649 -11.71 66.67 39.28
C LEU A 649 -12.63 65.51 39.73
N ASN A 650 -13.84 65.42 39.18
CA ASN A 650 -14.75 64.32 39.47
C ASN A 650 -14.30 63.01 38.81
N ARG A 651 -13.71 63.08 37.62
CA ARG A 651 -13.12 61.93 36.93
C ARG A 651 -11.96 61.32 37.72
N THR A 652 -10.98 62.13 38.11
CA THR A 652 -9.83 61.68 38.93
C THR A 652 -10.28 61.09 40.28
N ARG A 653 -11.31 61.67 40.90
CA ARG A 653 -11.86 61.19 42.17
C ARG A 653 -12.64 59.87 42.06
N LEU A 654 -13.27 59.60 40.90
CA LEU A 654 -13.90 58.31 40.61
C LEU A 654 -12.85 57.21 40.36
N GLU A 655 -11.80 57.55 39.59
CA GLU A 655 -10.70 56.65 39.25
C GLU A 655 -9.92 56.19 40.49
N GLN A 656 -9.59 57.10 41.40
CA GLN A 656 -8.97 56.77 42.69
C GLN A 656 -9.86 55.87 43.57
N LYS A 657 -11.19 56.08 43.58
CA LYS A 657 -12.13 55.19 44.29
C LYS A 657 -12.16 53.78 43.69
N LEU A 658 -12.02 53.67 42.37
CA LEU A 658 -11.97 52.39 41.64
C LEU A 658 -10.67 51.63 41.95
N GLN A 659 -9.51 52.29 41.87
CA GLN A 659 -8.22 51.71 42.22
C GLN A 659 -8.21 51.20 43.68
N LYS A 660 -8.76 51.98 44.63
CA LYS A 660 -8.85 51.58 46.04
C LYS A 660 -9.76 50.35 46.27
N ARG A 661 -10.87 50.23 45.53
CA ARG A 661 -11.72 49.02 45.57
C ARG A 661 -11.03 47.78 44.99
N VAL A 662 -10.23 47.94 43.94
CA VAL A 662 -9.46 46.83 43.35
C VAL A 662 -8.38 46.34 44.32
N GLN A 663 -7.62 47.25 44.93
CA GLN A 663 -6.62 46.88 45.95
C GLN A 663 -7.23 46.16 47.17
N ASN A 664 -8.38 46.62 47.67
CA ASN A 664 -9.06 45.94 48.77
C ASN A 664 -9.47 44.50 48.39
N ARG A 665 -10.10 44.29 47.23
CA ARG A 665 -10.46 42.92 46.76
C ARG A 665 -9.27 42.00 46.55
N LEU A 666 -8.11 42.54 46.19
CA LEU A 666 -6.86 41.76 46.09
C LEU A 666 -6.33 41.36 47.47
N ARG A 667 -6.44 42.23 48.48
CA ARG A 667 -6.16 41.87 49.89
C ARG A 667 -7.10 40.80 50.41
N ASP A 668 -8.41 40.95 50.21
CA ASP A 668 -9.41 40.01 50.73
C ASP A 668 -9.17 38.57 50.22
N ARG A 669 -8.77 38.42 48.94
CA ARG A 669 -8.38 37.12 48.35
C ARG A 669 -7.10 36.53 48.94
N SER A 670 -6.18 37.34 49.47
CA SER A 670 -4.94 36.86 50.08
C SER A 670 -5.13 36.27 51.48
N HIS A 671 -6.28 36.50 52.13
CA HIS A 671 -6.59 35.97 53.47
C HIS A 671 -7.54 34.77 53.45
N SER A 672 -8.17 34.44 52.32
CA SER A 672 -9.04 33.27 52.19
C SER A 672 -8.30 31.96 51.84
N SER A 673 -6.97 31.98 51.73
CA SER A 673 -6.17 30.83 51.25
C SER A 673 -5.46 30.02 52.36
N SER A 674 -5.57 30.42 53.63
CA SER A 674 -4.82 29.83 54.76
C SER A 674 -5.67 29.02 55.73
N ALA A 675 -6.95 28.77 55.44
CA ALA A 675 -7.92 28.14 56.34
C ALA A 675 -8.54 26.83 55.79
N SER A 676 -7.70 25.86 55.39
CA SER A 676 -8.20 24.53 54.96
C SER A 676 -7.20 23.38 55.20
N HIS A 677 -6.57 23.31 56.37
CA HIS A 677 -5.68 22.20 56.76
C HIS A 677 -5.80 21.83 58.26
N ALA A 678 -6.96 21.29 58.67
CA ALA A 678 -7.13 20.62 59.97
C ALA A 678 -8.44 19.79 60.06
N SER A 679 -8.45 18.54 59.58
CA SER A 679 -9.20 17.40 60.14
C SER A 679 -9.36 16.24 59.14
N THR A 680 -8.57 15.17 59.29
CA THR A 680 -9.11 13.81 59.51
C THR A 680 -7.98 12.94 60.08
N LYS A 681 -8.26 12.14 61.11
CA LYS A 681 -7.33 11.12 61.65
C LYS A 681 -8.16 10.00 62.28
N VAL A 682 -7.58 8.79 62.38
CA VAL A 682 -8.15 7.54 62.97
C VAL A 682 -9.34 6.98 62.13
N ILE A 683 -9.48 5.68 61.79
CA ILE A 683 -9.20 4.41 62.52
C ILE A 683 -8.72 3.24 61.60
N ASP A 684 -7.74 2.48 62.13
CA ASP A 684 -7.30 1.05 61.98
C ASP A 684 -7.25 0.19 60.68
N LYS A 685 -6.02 -0.32 60.46
CA LYS A 685 -5.54 -1.73 60.33
C LYS A 685 -6.25 -2.76 59.42
N THR A 686 -5.55 -3.15 58.34
CA THR A 686 -5.20 -4.56 57.94
C THR A 686 -4.27 -4.50 56.70
N THR A 687 -3.33 -5.40 56.38
CA THR A 687 -2.76 -6.63 57.01
C THR A 687 -1.22 -6.64 56.77
N GLN A 688 -0.48 -7.62 57.28
CA GLN A 688 0.95 -7.88 56.95
C GLN A 688 1.14 -8.90 55.80
N SER A 689 2.37 -8.90 55.27
CA SER A 689 3.11 -10.02 54.64
C SER A 689 2.50 -10.78 53.45
N PHE A 690 3.21 -10.77 52.32
CA PHE A 690 4.05 -11.92 51.96
C PHE A 690 5.35 -11.45 51.28
N GLN A 691 6.44 -12.14 51.59
CA GLN A 691 7.74 -12.09 50.90
C GLN A 691 7.86 -13.33 50.01
#